data_AF-A0A094GFU1-F1
#
_entry.id   AF-A0A094GFU1-F1
#
_cell.length_a   1.000
_cell.length_b   1.000
_cell.length_c   1.000
_cell.angle_alpha   90.00
_cell.angle_beta   90.00
_cell.angle_gamma   90.00
#
_symmetry.space_group_name_H-M   'P 1'
#
loop_
_entity.id
_entity.type
_entity.pdbx_description
1 polymer ?
#
loop_
_entity_poly.entity_id
_entity_poly.type
_entity_poly.pdbx_seq_one_letter_code
_entity_poly.pdbx_strand_id
1 'polypeptide(L)'
;MEPYQRPSTWIGSPIGLRPDQTASLALLLESPSLSYNLKETSASRRPEENIEQEYGHAEKGADSSLPMESSRDSDSETTEANGDDVLEELSKRAVNLFKLFRLSAERESYVDQPSEQWLRVATWWLLKARANLSIVTYNKLPLSDRICQDCHRYLAKTLWVIEEALSLSKGRIRNIDVTRSGGTLDNEFGVIKDGLRKLANTMKQQNLLAPMEAIVLVAQDFDYSIMVQYPSFTPDIWDALSRSNRGPSVLQDQQRASSHRIVLPTSDLLPLSDTSEMFVYATMFVDVMLFERSKEAPSFTFPCLLSVRRQKTKKTPEILIASQNALLNLLVPLDSDITWHIQPHALEIKVWMGITARVQLSSWDFYGLRRVFNYTSHLHLRLKPWAGEELIFEATAKSVQYSAPKSDSQRFPTLPAPNCVVRVFENVTTEVSALGTRNSQRGFRLAVITDLATRDLRYVCHNMGFGNLIRYVLIGKGEDQGLQLSFGEAGQESSITLHFSSDQERLDLLRSITGQPDTHEVALADVPLRSVTTADGLPTTSSAYESPISALGLQRIRVFPSSITIEGSHGVLTDRIDVRSTTLRMRLPHRPSHSLDHRLPLHMLLVYRQEQSDLTMGVSQTSVPIPTQHSLAEALHLASKPETVRAYQFEHLHELHKFQTALTGSTARYDGYAASFSIARRRMLVPVYRQWKASIVRLQIVSSANGKVVKLAAFFKDFRHASAMIFELKPTDVLESFTSRQGRFGVRLVDAKFALPKKAALADDGHEGFVDFRTLEYPGEHDDIAISFDVEEERDKFAGSLPALVNRLHKF
;
A
#
# COMPACT_ATOMS: atom_id res chain seq x y z
N MET A 1 -51.27 -6.48 6.79
CA MET A 1 -50.66 -5.26 6.20
C MET A 1 -50.02 -4.49 7.35
N GLU A 2 -48.76 -4.79 7.61
CA GLU A 2 -47.83 -4.07 8.47
C GLU A 2 -46.44 -4.28 7.83
N PRO A 3 -45.61 -3.24 7.67
CA PRO A 3 -44.26 -3.44 7.16
C PRO A 3 -43.29 -3.66 8.33
N TYR A 4 -42.70 -4.85 8.35
CA TYR A 4 -41.63 -5.25 9.25
C TYR A 4 -40.39 -4.37 9.09
N GLN A 5 -39.97 -3.75 10.20
CA GLN A 5 -38.63 -3.18 10.37
C GLN A 5 -37.60 -4.31 10.39
N ARG A 6 -36.56 -4.21 9.56
CA ARG A 6 -35.30 -4.97 9.71
C ARG A 6 -34.25 -4.05 10.33
N PRO A 7 -33.55 -4.47 11.39
CA PRO A 7 -32.40 -3.73 11.92
C PRO A 7 -31.19 -3.92 11.00
N SER A 8 -30.56 -2.81 10.61
CA SER A 8 -29.31 -2.77 9.85
C SER A 8 -28.12 -2.98 10.79
N THR A 9 -27.75 -4.24 11.03
CA THR A 9 -26.44 -4.60 11.57
C THR A 9 -25.48 -4.87 10.42
N TRP A 10 -24.77 -3.83 9.97
CA TRP A 10 -23.56 -3.99 9.14
C TRP A 10 -22.34 -3.80 10.05
N ILE A 11 -22.01 -4.87 10.78
CA ILE A 11 -20.69 -5.08 11.39
C ILE A 11 -20.16 -6.35 10.74
N GLY A 12 -19.14 -6.21 9.90
CA GLY A 12 -18.58 -7.32 9.17
C GLY A 12 -17.65 -6.87 8.06
N SER A 13 -16.46 -6.39 8.42
CA SER A 13 -15.32 -6.43 7.51
C SER A 13 -15.21 -7.84 6.92
N PRO A 14 -14.91 -8.00 5.62
CA PRO A 14 -14.79 -9.34 5.04
C PRO A 14 -13.57 -10.02 5.66
N ILE A 15 -13.80 -10.85 6.68
CA ILE A 15 -12.88 -11.88 7.15
C ILE A 15 -12.90 -12.97 6.06
N GLY A 16 -12.24 -12.68 4.94
CA GLY A 16 -12.00 -13.62 3.87
C GLY A 16 -10.67 -14.30 4.08
N LEU A 17 -10.71 -15.61 4.34
CA LEU A 17 -9.66 -16.63 4.14
C LEU A 17 -8.22 -16.09 4.13
N ARG A 18 -7.47 -16.29 5.24
CA ARG A 18 -6.01 -16.10 5.25
C ARG A 18 -5.39 -16.99 4.16
N PRO A 19 -4.82 -16.44 3.07
CA PRO A 19 -3.89 -17.20 2.24
C PRO A 19 -2.62 -17.43 3.05
N ASP A 20 -1.84 -18.47 2.79
CA ASP A 20 -0.48 -18.57 3.36
C ASP A 20 0.35 -17.37 2.86
N GLN A 21 0.62 -16.41 3.75
CA GLN A 21 1.21 -15.10 3.44
C GLN A 21 2.74 -15.08 3.55
N THR A 22 3.36 -16.24 3.81
CA THR A 22 4.81 -16.42 4.03
C THR A 22 5.60 -16.66 2.73
N ALA A 23 4.93 -17.02 1.64
CA ALA A 23 5.61 -17.58 0.48
C ALA A 23 5.85 -16.57 -0.65
N SER A 24 7.03 -16.66 -1.26
CA SER A 24 7.40 -15.88 -2.46
C SER A 24 6.77 -16.53 -3.70
N LEU A 25 6.68 -15.81 -4.82
CA LEU A 25 6.27 -16.42 -6.09
C LEU A 25 7.10 -17.66 -6.45
N ALA A 26 8.40 -17.67 -6.14
CA ALA A 26 9.26 -18.84 -6.33
C ALA A 26 9.09 -19.92 -5.24
N LEU A 27 8.87 -19.53 -3.98
CA LEU A 27 8.64 -20.48 -2.86
C LEU A 27 7.21 -21.07 -2.85
N LEU A 28 6.27 -20.48 -3.57
CA LEU A 28 4.90 -21.00 -3.69
C LEU A 28 4.81 -22.25 -4.59
N LEU A 29 5.91 -22.60 -5.25
CA LEU A 29 6.04 -23.69 -6.22
C LEU A 29 6.95 -24.80 -5.68
N GLU A 30 6.66 -25.31 -4.49
CA GLU A 30 7.39 -26.42 -3.85
C GLU A 30 6.99 -27.79 -4.43
N SER A 31 6.96 -27.99 -5.75
CA SER A 31 6.79 -29.34 -6.28
C SER A 31 8.13 -30.04 -6.49
N PRO A 32 8.21 -31.38 -6.37
CA PRO A 32 9.39 -32.13 -6.75
C PRO A 32 9.79 -31.84 -8.21
N SER A 33 8.82 -31.80 -9.13
CA SER A 33 8.99 -31.45 -10.56
C SER A 33 9.46 -29.99 -10.78
N LEU A 34 9.23 -29.08 -9.83
CA LEU A 34 9.53 -27.64 -9.91
C LEU A 34 10.76 -27.22 -9.08
N SER A 35 11.14 -28.00 -8.07
CA SER A 35 12.18 -27.71 -7.07
C SER A 35 13.61 -27.65 -7.63
N TYR A 36 13.85 -28.28 -8.78
CA TYR A 36 15.18 -28.31 -9.40
C TYR A 36 15.61 -26.91 -9.89
N ASN A 37 14.67 -26.10 -10.40
CA ASN A 37 14.91 -24.71 -10.82
C ASN A 37 15.34 -23.79 -9.64
N LEU A 38 14.86 -24.08 -8.42
CA LEU A 38 15.14 -23.26 -7.24
C LEU A 38 16.57 -23.47 -6.72
N LYS A 39 17.06 -24.73 -6.73
CA LYS A 39 18.42 -25.07 -6.25
C LYS A 39 19.54 -24.51 -7.14
N GLU A 40 19.40 -24.56 -8.46
CA GLU A 40 20.40 -23.98 -9.38
C GLU A 40 20.55 -22.46 -9.20
N THR A 41 19.45 -21.75 -8.90
CA THR A 41 19.48 -20.30 -8.70
C THR A 41 19.95 -19.84 -7.32
N SER A 42 19.83 -20.69 -6.29
CA SER A 42 20.27 -20.37 -4.93
C SER A 42 21.76 -20.66 -4.67
N ALA A 43 22.38 -21.52 -5.48
CA ALA A 43 23.82 -21.76 -5.45
C ALA A 43 24.67 -20.57 -5.94
N SER A 44 24.09 -19.63 -6.69
CA SER A 44 24.81 -18.45 -7.22
C SER A 44 24.90 -17.26 -6.25
N ARG A 45 24.42 -17.36 -5.00
CA ARG A 45 24.34 -16.22 -4.06
C ARG A 45 24.66 -16.52 -2.60
N ARG A 46 25.35 -17.61 -2.29
CA ARG A 46 25.90 -17.82 -0.93
C ARG A 46 27.41 -17.58 -0.93
N PRO A 47 27.91 -16.58 -0.19
CA PRO A 47 29.26 -16.67 0.35
C PRO A 47 29.27 -17.84 1.34
N GLU A 48 30.26 -18.73 1.22
CA GLU A 48 30.55 -19.71 2.27
C GLU A 48 31.02 -18.94 3.51
N GLU A 49 30.12 -18.70 4.45
CA GLU A 49 30.50 -18.28 5.80
C GLU A 49 30.98 -19.51 6.57
N ASN A 50 32.31 -19.54 6.77
CA ASN A 50 32.96 -20.41 7.75
C ASN A 50 32.36 -20.15 9.13
N ILE A 51 31.66 -21.15 9.66
CA ILE A 51 31.22 -21.16 11.05
C ILE A 51 32.40 -21.67 11.89
N GLU A 52 33.23 -20.75 12.39
CA GLU A 52 34.08 -21.01 13.55
C GLU A 52 33.21 -20.99 14.81
N GLN A 53 33.05 -22.14 15.44
CA GLN A 53 32.45 -22.27 16.77
C GLN A 53 33.56 -22.26 17.82
N GLU A 54 33.75 -21.11 18.47
CA GLU A 54 34.37 -21.00 19.79
C GLU A 54 33.44 -21.59 20.86
N TYR A 55 33.85 -22.67 21.49
CA TYR A 55 33.51 -22.97 22.89
C TYR A 55 34.74 -23.57 23.56
N GLY A 56 35.34 -22.80 24.47
CA GLY A 56 36.39 -23.30 25.36
C GLY A 56 35.80 -24.07 26.54
N HIS A 57 36.44 -25.18 26.90
CA HIS A 57 36.81 -25.49 28.29
C HIS A 57 37.82 -26.67 28.35
N ALA A 58 39.04 -26.30 28.75
CA ALA A 58 40.07 -26.96 29.56
C ALA A 58 40.17 -28.50 29.74
N GLU A 59 41.38 -28.96 29.42
CA GLU A 59 42.34 -29.77 30.22
C GLU A 59 42.41 -31.32 30.15
N LYS A 60 43.61 -31.73 29.68
CA LYS A 60 44.52 -32.82 30.11
C LYS A 60 44.46 -34.20 29.45
N GLY A 61 45.61 -34.59 28.89
CA GLY A 61 46.04 -35.97 28.69
C GLY A 61 47.01 -36.14 27.53
N ALA A 62 48.31 -36.25 27.82
CA ALA A 62 49.41 -36.46 26.88
C ALA A 62 49.41 -37.87 26.25
N ASP A 63 49.85 -38.02 24.99
CA ASP A 63 51.09 -38.74 24.65
C ASP A 63 51.41 -38.75 23.14
N SER A 64 52.72 -38.76 22.89
CA SER A 64 53.54 -38.96 21.67
C SER A 64 52.95 -39.76 20.49
N SER A 65 53.37 -39.67 19.22
CA SER A 65 54.68 -39.41 18.61
C SER A 65 54.54 -39.19 17.09
N LEU A 66 55.40 -38.35 16.51
CA LEU A 66 55.63 -38.21 15.05
C LEU A 66 56.59 -39.29 14.53
N PRO A 67 56.67 -39.46 13.20
CA PRO A 67 57.94 -39.13 12.56
C PRO A 67 57.81 -38.13 11.39
N MET A 68 58.76 -37.18 11.39
CA MET A 68 59.32 -36.43 10.26
C MET A 68 59.71 -37.37 9.10
N GLU A 69 59.85 -37.01 7.82
CA GLU A 69 60.21 -35.75 7.15
C GLU A 69 60.00 -35.98 5.63
N SER A 70 59.55 -34.96 4.89
CA SER A 70 60.34 -34.37 3.79
C SER A 70 59.45 -33.48 2.91
N SER A 71 59.89 -32.24 2.86
CA SER A 71 59.46 -31.16 1.99
C SER A 71 59.85 -31.42 0.54
N ARG A 72 58.97 -31.07 -0.40
CA ARG A 72 59.24 -30.08 -1.47
C ARG A 72 58.12 -29.99 -2.50
N ASP A 73 57.93 -28.75 -2.93
CA ASP A 73 57.38 -28.29 -4.21
C ASP A 73 55.88 -28.44 -4.43
N SER A 74 55.19 -27.41 -3.91
CA SER A 74 53.92 -26.92 -4.44
C SER A 74 54.15 -26.32 -5.83
N ASP A 75 54.05 -27.15 -6.86
CA ASP A 75 53.73 -26.70 -8.21
C ASP A 75 52.21 -26.71 -8.40
N SER A 76 51.73 -25.57 -8.86
CA SER A 76 50.37 -25.32 -9.31
C SER A 76 50.00 -26.21 -10.48
N GLU A 77 49.33 -27.33 -10.23
CA GLU A 77 48.63 -28.13 -11.25
C GLU A 77 47.13 -27.85 -11.21
N THR A 78 46.74 -26.89 -12.05
CA THR A 78 45.58 -26.98 -12.95
C THR A 78 44.51 -28.02 -12.60
N THR A 79 43.50 -27.61 -11.83
CA THR A 79 42.22 -28.33 -11.72
C THR A 79 41.32 -28.05 -12.93
N GLU A 80 41.84 -28.26 -14.13
CA GLU A 80 41.11 -28.15 -15.40
C GLU A 80 41.46 -29.33 -16.32
N ALA A 81 41.22 -30.56 -15.88
CA ALA A 81 41.43 -31.75 -16.73
C ALA A 81 40.65 -33.02 -16.31
N ASN A 82 39.44 -32.91 -15.74
CA ASN A 82 38.62 -34.09 -15.38
C ASN A 82 37.16 -34.03 -15.91
N GLY A 83 36.88 -33.16 -16.89
CA GLY A 83 35.53 -32.87 -17.40
C GLY A 83 35.03 -33.74 -18.58
N ASP A 84 35.94 -34.45 -19.26
CA ASP A 84 35.62 -35.42 -20.33
C ASP A 84 35.63 -36.82 -19.70
N ASP A 85 34.50 -37.46 -19.39
CA ASP A 85 33.99 -38.64 -20.13
C ASP A 85 32.61 -39.06 -19.54
N VAL A 86 31.77 -38.14 -19.02
CA VAL A 86 30.41 -38.52 -18.52
C VAL A 86 29.40 -38.60 -19.67
N LEU A 87 29.48 -37.67 -20.61
CA LEU A 87 28.65 -37.72 -21.83
C LEU A 87 29.10 -38.85 -22.75
N GLU A 88 30.40 -39.11 -22.86
CA GLU A 88 30.95 -40.24 -23.59
C GLU A 88 30.63 -41.58 -22.91
N GLU A 89 30.67 -41.67 -21.57
CA GLU A 89 30.15 -42.83 -20.83
C GLU A 89 28.66 -43.05 -21.10
N LEU A 90 27.86 -41.98 -21.17
CA LEU A 90 26.43 -42.07 -21.50
C LEU A 90 26.22 -42.46 -22.98
N SER A 91 27.02 -41.97 -23.90
CA SER A 91 26.95 -42.31 -25.33
C SER A 91 27.29 -43.78 -25.54
N LYS A 92 28.38 -44.28 -24.93
CA LYS A 92 28.78 -45.70 -24.92
C LYS A 92 27.66 -46.61 -24.41
N ARG A 93 26.94 -46.18 -23.37
CA ARG A 93 25.80 -46.93 -22.81
C ARG A 93 24.54 -46.85 -23.69
N ALA A 94 24.33 -45.75 -24.43
CA ALA A 94 23.12 -45.51 -25.22
C ALA A 94 23.20 -46.01 -26.67
N VAL A 95 24.32 -46.57 -27.13
CA VAL A 95 24.54 -47.01 -28.53
C VAL A 95 23.41 -47.88 -29.09
N ASN A 96 22.90 -48.82 -28.29
CA ASN A 96 21.81 -49.70 -28.73
C ASN A 96 20.47 -48.95 -28.90
N LEU A 97 20.22 -47.94 -28.06
CA LEU A 97 19.03 -47.10 -28.14
C LEU A 97 19.09 -46.16 -29.35
N PHE A 98 20.28 -45.66 -29.72
CA PHE A 98 20.46 -44.77 -30.88
C PHE A 98 20.01 -45.45 -32.19
N LYS A 99 20.34 -46.73 -32.37
CA LYS A 99 19.86 -47.52 -33.51
C LYS A 99 18.33 -47.59 -33.55
N LEU A 100 17.69 -47.79 -32.40
CA LEU A 100 16.22 -47.87 -32.31
C LEU A 100 15.55 -46.51 -32.54
N PHE A 101 16.12 -45.42 -32.01
CA PHE A 101 15.65 -44.06 -32.25
C PHE A 101 15.75 -43.68 -33.73
N ARG A 102 16.84 -44.04 -34.40
CA ARG A 102 17.02 -43.84 -35.83
C ARG A 102 15.96 -44.59 -36.65
N LEU A 103 15.74 -45.87 -36.38
CA LEU A 103 14.69 -46.66 -37.05
C LEU A 103 13.30 -46.06 -36.84
N SER A 104 13.01 -45.55 -35.64
CA SER A 104 11.74 -44.88 -35.35
C SER A 104 11.60 -43.56 -36.13
N ALA A 105 12.66 -42.75 -36.19
CA ALA A 105 12.66 -41.49 -36.93
C ALA A 105 12.52 -41.69 -38.45
N GLU A 106 13.12 -42.74 -39.01
CA GLU A 106 12.98 -43.13 -40.42
C GLU A 106 11.56 -43.64 -40.72
N ARG A 107 10.98 -44.45 -39.83
CA ARG A 107 9.59 -44.94 -39.96
C ARG A 107 8.57 -43.81 -40.00
N GLU A 108 8.79 -42.77 -39.20
CA GLU A 108 7.85 -41.65 -39.05
C GLU A 108 8.15 -40.47 -39.99
N SER A 109 9.12 -40.61 -40.90
CA SER A 109 9.51 -39.62 -41.91
C SER A 109 9.91 -38.23 -41.33
N TYR A 110 10.51 -38.22 -40.14
CA TYR A 110 10.93 -36.98 -39.45
C TYR A 110 12.38 -36.57 -39.72
N VAL A 111 13.07 -37.23 -40.65
CA VAL A 111 14.50 -36.98 -40.94
C VAL A 111 14.73 -35.62 -41.61
N ASP A 112 13.73 -35.09 -42.32
CA ASP A 112 13.81 -33.83 -43.09
C ASP A 112 13.34 -32.58 -42.31
N GLN A 113 13.30 -32.64 -40.97
CA GLN A 113 12.87 -31.50 -40.13
C GLN A 113 13.94 -30.40 -40.03
N PRO A 114 13.54 -29.12 -39.91
CA PRO A 114 14.47 -28.00 -39.76
C PRO A 114 15.23 -28.06 -38.42
N SER A 115 16.41 -27.45 -38.37
CA SER A 115 17.27 -27.41 -37.17
C SER A 115 16.57 -26.83 -35.94
N GLU A 116 15.70 -25.83 -36.11
CA GLU A 116 14.88 -25.27 -35.03
C GLU A 116 13.92 -26.29 -34.41
N GLN A 117 13.37 -27.21 -35.22
CA GLN A 117 12.47 -28.24 -34.73
C GLN A 117 13.25 -29.28 -33.92
N TRP A 118 14.46 -29.65 -34.35
CA TRP A 118 15.37 -30.50 -33.58
C TRP A 118 15.79 -29.85 -32.26
N LEU A 119 15.99 -28.52 -32.26
CA LEU A 119 16.27 -27.78 -31.03
C LEU A 119 15.11 -27.90 -30.03
N ARG A 120 13.86 -27.71 -30.47
CA ARG A 120 12.68 -27.89 -29.61
C ARG A 120 12.56 -29.31 -29.07
N VAL A 121 12.85 -30.32 -29.90
CA VAL A 121 12.82 -31.72 -29.51
C VAL A 121 13.87 -32.01 -28.44
N ALA A 122 15.10 -31.54 -28.62
CA ALA A 122 16.17 -31.68 -27.64
C ALA A 122 15.81 -30.99 -26.31
N THR A 123 15.34 -29.74 -26.36
CA THR A 123 14.89 -28.98 -25.18
C THR A 123 13.75 -29.68 -24.44
N TRP A 124 12.77 -30.21 -25.19
CA TRP A 124 11.63 -30.93 -24.62
C TRP A 124 12.05 -32.17 -23.84
N TRP A 125 12.89 -33.04 -24.45
CA TRP A 125 13.35 -34.25 -23.78
C TRP A 125 14.29 -33.94 -22.61
N LEU A 126 15.11 -32.89 -22.72
CA LEU A 126 15.94 -32.41 -21.61
C LEU A 126 15.09 -31.96 -20.41
N LEU A 127 14.06 -31.16 -20.66
CA LEU A 127 13.13 -30.70 -19.63
C LEU A 127 12.36 -31.87 -19.00
N LYS A 128 11.99 -32.88 -19.80
CA LYS A 128 11.29 -34.07 -19.31
C LYS A 128 12.20 -34.96 -18.47
N ALA A 129 13.47 -35.12 -18.88
CA ALA A 129 14.48 -35.79 -18.08
C ALA A 129 14.68 -35.08 -16.73
N ARG A 130 14.80 -33.74 -16.75
CA ARG A 130 14.96 -32.91 -15.55
C ARG A 130 13.78 -33.04 -14.58
N ALA A 131 12.55 -33.00 -15.10
CA ALA A 131 11.33 -33.15 -14.28
C ALA A 131 11.23 -34.54 -13.65
N ASN A 132 11.60 -35.60 -14.38
CA ASN A 132 11.62 -36.96 -13.82
C ASN A 132 12.74 -37.15 -12.80
N LEU A 133 13.93 -36.60 -13.07
CA LEU A 133 15.07 -36.69 -12.15
C LEU A 133 14.74 -36.06 -10.81
N SER A 134 14.08 -34.90 -10.80
CA SER A 134 13.74 -34.22 -9.56
C SER A 134 12.71 -35.00 -8.73
N ILE A 135 11.75 -35.70 -9.38
CA ILE A 135 10.84 -36.64 -8.71
C ILE A 135 11.62 -37.83 -8.13
N VAL A 136 12.53 -38.43 -8.90
CA VAL A 136 13.36 -39.58 -8.45
C VAL A 136 14.21 -39.20 -7.25
N THR A 137 14.88 -38.05 -7.28
CA THR A 137 15.73 -37.58 -6.18
C THR A 137 14.92 -37.23 -4.95
N TYR A 138 13.75 -36.59 -5.12
CA TYR A 138 12.91 -36.19 -4.00
C TYR A 138 12.30 -37.41 -3.28
N ASN A 139 11.74 -38.36 -4.05
CA ASN A 139 11.10 -39.56 -3.52
C ASN A 139 12.09 -40.71 -3.24
N LYS A 140 13.38 -40.54 -3.56
CA LYS A 140 14.43 -41.57 -3.47
C LYS A 140 14.01 -42.89 -4.14
N LEU A 141 13.48 -42.79 -5.37
CA LEU A 141 12.98 -43.94 -6.10
C LEU A 141 14.12 -44.89 -6.53
N PRO A 142 13.88 -46.21 -6.54
CA PRO A 142 14.88 -47.18 -6.99
C PRO A 142 15.12 -47.12 -8.50
N LEU A 143 16.28 -47.63 -8.95
CA LEU A 143 16.67 -47.74 -10.36
C LEU A 143 15.67 -48.54 -11.23
N SER A 144 14.94 -49.48 -10.62
CA SER A 144 13.91 -50.29 -11.28
C SER A 144 12.59 -49.55 -11.50
N ASP A 145 12.43 -48.36 -10.90
CA ASP A 145 11.21 -47.57 -11.07
C ASP A 145 11.11 -47.05 -12.50
N ARG A 146 9.90 -47.10 -13.06
CA ARG A 146 9.59 -46.63 -14.41
C ARG A 146 10.00 -45.17 -14.63
N ILE A 147 9.88 -44.31 -13.61
CA ILE A 147 10.24 -42.88 -13.71
C ILE A 147 11.75 -42.71 -13.86
N CYS A 148 12.54 -43.53 -13.17
CA CYS A 148 14.00 -43.54 -13.28
C CYS A 148 14.45 -44.06 -14.66
N GLN A 149 13.83 -45.13 -15.16
CA GLN A 149 14.09 -45.65 -16.51
C GLN A 149 13.70 -44.63 -17.59
N ASP A 150 12.57 -43.95 -17.42
CA ASP A 150 12.12 -42.88 -18.31
C ASP A 150 13.08 -41.68 -18.31
N CYS A 151 13.67 -41.34 -17.16
CA CYS A 151 14.70 -40.30 -17.07
C CYS A 151 15.90 -40.62 -17.95
N HIS A 152 16.43 -41.85 -17.84
CA HIS A 152 17.52 -42.33 -18.68
C HIS A 152 17.15 -42.31 -20.17
N ARG A 153 15.93 -42.75 -20.51
CA ARG A 153 15.40 -42.70 -21.87
C ARG A 153 15.41 -41.28 -22.42
N TYR A 154 14.90 -40.31 -21.68
CA TYR A 154 14.83 -38.92 -22.14
C TYR A 154 16.21 -38.27 -22.28
N LEU A 155 17.18 -38.61 -21.42
CA LEU A 155 18.58 -38.20 -21.60
C LEU A 155 19.19 -38.77 -22.88
N ALA A 156 18.97 -40.06 -23.17
CA ALA A 156 19.45 -40.67 -24.41
C ALA A 156 18.76 -40.09 -25.66
N LYS A 157 17.45 -39.80 -25.61
CA LYS A 157 16.75 -39.08 -26.70
C LYS A 157 17.37 -37.70 -26.93
N THR A 158 17.69 -36.98 -25.86
CA THR A 158 18.34 -35.66 -25.95
C THR A 158 19.73 -35.76 -26.57
N LEU A 159 20.56 -36.71 -26.11
CA LEU A 159 21.91 -36.92 -26.65
C LEU A 159 21.89 -37.31 -28.13
N TRP A 160 21.01 -38.23 -28.51
CA TRP A 160 20.83 -38.67 -29.89
C TRP A 160 20.49 -37.51 -30.83
N VAL A 161 19.62 -36.60 -30.39
CA VAL A 161 19.26 -35.41 -31.20
C VAL A 161 20.46 -34.49 -31.41
N ILE A 162 21.27 -34.27 -30.37
CA ILE A 162 22.44 -33.38 -30.42
C ILE A 162 23.55 -33.98 -31.31
N GLU A 163 23.78 -35.30 -31.23
CA GLU A 163 24.91 -35.96 -31.91
C GLU A 163 24.57 -36.47 -33.32
N GLU A 164 23.44 -37.15 -33.49
CA GLU A 164 23.11 -37.89 -34.72
C GLU A 164 22.04 -37.20 -35.57
N ALA A 165 20.95 -36.70 -34.99
CA ALA A 165 19.82 -36.18 -35.77
C ALA A 165 20.16 -34.93 -36.61
N LEU A 166 20.97 -34.03 -36.06
CA LEU A 166 21.46 -32.84 -36.79
C LEU A 166 22.37 -33.21 -37.98
N SER A 167 23.18 -34.26 -37.82
CA SER A 167 24.06 -34.75 -38.88
C SER A 167 23.27 -35.40 -40.02
N LEU A 168 22.19 -36.13 -39.68
CA LEU A 168 21.31 -36.78 -40.65
C LEU A 168 20.50 -35.77 -41.48
N SER A 169 20.02 -34.68 -40.87
CA SER A 169 19.30 -33.61 -41.60
C SER A 169 20.21 -32.78 -42.52
N LYS A 170 21.45 -32.50 -42.10
CA LYS A 170 22.46 -31.82 -42.94
C LYS A 170 22.96 -32.68 -44.11
N GLY A 171 22.88 -34.00 -44.00
CA GLY A 171 23.40 -34.95 -45.01
C GLY A 171 22.63 -35.00 -46.34
N ARG A 172 21.38 -34.51 -46.40
CA ARG A 172 20.53 -34.59 -47.61
C ARG A 172 20.27 -33.24 -48.30
N ILE A 173 20.50 -32.12 -47.62
CA ILE A 173 20.33 -30.76 -48.15
C ILE A 173 21.71 -30.16 -48.44
N ARG A 174 22.33 -30.59 -49.56
CA ARG A 174 23.59 -29.99 -50.04
C ARG A 174 23.41 -28.71 -50.88
N ASN A 175 22.18 -28.26 -51.10
CA ASN A 175 21.89 -27.08 -51.90
C ASN A 175 20.82 -26.24 -51.19
N ILE A 176 21.22 -25.15 -50.55
CA ILE A 176 20.54 -23.84 -50.41
C ILE A 176 21.26 -23.08 -49.27
N ASP A 177 21.75 -21.88 -49.60
CA ASP A 177 22.57 -20.99 -48.79
C ASP A 177 22.05 -20.76 -47.35
N VAL A 178 22.89 -21.05 -46.36
CA VAL A 178 22.67 -20.69 -44.95
C VAL A 178 23.77 -19.74 -44.48
N THR A 179 23.60 -18.44 -44.74
CA THR A 179 24.47 -17.39 -44.18
C THR A 179 23.63 -16.30 -43.52
N ARG A 180 23.25 -16.51 -42.25
CA ARG A 180 23.11 -15.46 -41.21
C ARG A 180 22.67 -15.94 -39.81
N SER A 181 22.14 -17.17 -39.65
CA SER A 181 21.57 -17.65 -38.37
C SER A 181 22.29 -18.85 -37.73
N GLY A 182 23.43 -19.31 -38.27
CA GLY A 182 24.13 -20.49 -37.75
C GLY A 182 24.65 -20.33 -36.31
N GLY A 183 25.23 -19.17 -36.00
CA GLY A 183 25.88 -18.92 -34.71
C GLY A 183 24.93 -18.85 -33.50
N THR A 184 23.68 -18.43 -33.68
CA THR A 184 22.69 -18.39 -32.59
C THR A 184 22.16 -19.77 -32.25
N LEU A 185 21.89 -20.60 -33.25
CA LEU A 185 21.42 -21.98 -33.07
C LEU A 185 22.49 -22.88 -32.45
N ASP A 186 23.75 -22.76 -32.92
CA ASP A 186 24.86 -23.54 -32.36
C ASP A 186 25.10 -23.19 -30.88
N ASN A 187 24.92 -21.92 -30.50
CA ASN A 187 24.96 -21.49 -29.10
C ASN A 187 23.81 -22.09 -28.27
N GLU A 188 22.57 -22.09 -28.79
CA GLU A 188 21.43 -22.70 -28.11
C GLU A 188 21.60 -24.22 -27.92
N PHE A 189 22.14 -24.94 -28.91
CA PHE A 189 22.50 -26.35 -28.76
C PHE A 189 23.63 -26.56 -27.74
N GLY A 190 24.59 -25.63 -27.66
CA GLY A 190 25.63 -25.62 -26.62
C GLY A 190 25.02 -25.56 -25.21
N VAL A 191 24.06 -24.67 -24.98
CA VAL A 191 23.34 -24.55 -23.69
C VAL A 191 22.61 -25.84 -23.33
N ILE A 192 21.96 -26.50 -24.29
CA ILE A 192 21.29 -27.80 -24.07
C ILE A 192 22.31 -28.89 -23.74
N LYS A 193 23.45 -28.95 -24.44
CA LYS A 193 24.53 -29.91 -24.18
C LYS A 193 25.12 -29.72 -22.78
N ASP A 194 25.29 -28.49 -22.33
CA ASP A 194 25.74 -28.18 -20.97
C ASP A 194 24.70 -28.58 -19.91
N GLY A 195 23.42 -28.32 -20.17
CA GLY A 195 22.32 -28.79 -19.33
C GLY A 195 22.26 -30.32 -19.21
N LEU A 196 22.47 -31.02 -20.33
CA LEU A 196 22.56 -32.47 -20.39
C LEU A 196 23.76 -32.98 -19.55
N ARG A 197 24.93 -32.35 -19.69
CA ARG A 197 26.12 -32.68 -18.90
C ARG A 197 25.86 -32.52 -17.39
N LYS A 198 25.22 -31.42 -16.98
CA LYS A 198 24.86 -31.17 -15.57
C LYS A 198 23.93 -32.26 -15.02
N LEU A 199 22.87 -32.61 -15.75
CA LEU A 199 21.94 -33.68 -15.32
C LEU A 199 22.63 -35.05 -15.23
N ALA A 200 23.47 -35.39 -16.21
CA ALA A 200 24.21 -36.64 -16.21
C ALA A 200 25.19 -36.71 -15.02
N ASN A 201 25.87 -35.60 -14.70
CA ASN A 201 26.71 -35.49 -13.51
C ASN A 201 25.91 -35.68 -12.21
N THR A 202 24.72 -35.08 -12.10
CA THR A 202 23.84 -35.27 -10.93
C THR A 202 23.41 -36.74 -10.79
N MET A 203 23.07 -37.41 -11.90
CA MET A 203 22.74 -38.84 -11.87
C MET A 203 23.92 -39.71 -11.46
N LYS A 204 25.13 -39.40 -11.93
CA LYS A 204 26.38 -40.09 -11.54
C LYS A 204 26.66 -39.90 -10.05
N GLN A 205 26.54 -38.67 -9.53
CA GLN A 205 26.73 -38.37 -8.10
C GLN A 205 25.73 -39.11 -7.20
N GLN A 206 24.50 -39.33 -7.66
CA GLN A 206 23.46 -40.04 -6.91
C GLN A 206 23.48 -41.57 -7.13
N ASN A 207 24.50 -42.11 -7.81
CA ASN A 207 24.60 -43.53 -8.21
C ASN A 207 23.39 -44.04 -9.00
N LEU A 208 22.73 -43.15 -9.75
CA LEU A 208 21.56 -43.48 -10.56
C LEU A 208 21.93 -43.88 -11.99
N LEU A 209 23.21 -43.77 -12.39
CA LEU A 209 23.66 -44.07 -13.75
C LEU A 209 23.82 -45.59 -13.97
N ALA A 210 22.74 -46.28 -14.34
CA ALA A 210 22.77 -47.73 -14.63
C ALA A 210 23.22 -48.04 -16.08
N PRO A 211 23.67 -49.28 -16.38
CA PRO A 211 23.85 -49.75 -17.75
C PRO A 211 22.49 -49.81 -18.48
N MET A 212 22.34 -49.02 -19.55
CA MET A 212 21.10 -48.90 -20.32
C MET A 212 20.65 -50.21 -20.98
N GLU A 213 21.56 -51.17 -21.16
CA GLU A 213 21.28 -52.51 -21.68
C GLU A 213 20.36 -53.32 -20.76
N ALA A 214 20.45 -53.11 -19.44
CA ALA A 214 19.57 -53.74 -18.46
C ALA A 214 18.14 -53.16 -18.47
N ILE A 215 17.98 -51.91 -18.93
CA ILE A 215 16.67 -51.22 -18.98
C ILE A 215 15.84 -51.74 -20.17
N VAL A 216 16.49 -52.04 -21.30
CA VAL A 216 15.83 -52.57 -22.51
C VAL A 216 15.21 -53.96 -22.28
N LEU A 217 15.80 -54.78 -21.40
CA LEU A 217 15.32 -56.13 -21.08
C LEU A 217 14.15 -56.17 -20.08
N VAL A 218 13.92 -55.08 -19.32
CA VAL A 218 12.92 -55.03 -18.23
C VAL A 218 11.64 -54.31 -18.66
N ALA A 219 11.70 -53.37 -19.62
CA ALA A 219 10.55 -52.56 -20.02
C ALA A 219 9.84 -53.13 -21.25
N GLN A 220 8.74 -53.88 -21.04
CA GLN A 220 7.89 -54.40 -22.13
C GLN A 220 7.18 -53.29 -22.96
N ASP A 221 7.15 -52.04 -22.46
CA ASP A 221 6.45 -50.88 -23.08
C ASP A 221 7.39 -49.68 -23.30
N PHE A 222 8.51 -49.87 -24.03
CA PHE A 222 9.48 -48.80 -24.28
C PHE A 222 9.08 -47.94 -25.50
N ASP A 223 8.78 -46.66 -25.29
CA ASP A 223 8.46 -45.71 -26.38
C ASP A 223 9.72 -45.17 -27.08
N TYR A 224 9.95 -45.63 -28.30
CA TYR A 224 11.07 -45.23 -29.16
C TYR A 224 10.83 -43.95 -29.97
N SER A 225 9.62 -43.37 -29.94
CA SER A 225 9.29 -42.19 -30.73
C SER A 225 10.14 -40.98 -30.30
N ILE A 226 10.76 -40.29 -31.25
CA ILE A 226 11.54 -39.07 -30.96
C ILE A 226 10.65 -37.83 -30.99
N MET A 227 9.64 -37.83 -31.86
CA MET A 227 8.66 -36.77 -31.97
C MET A 227 7.40 -37.18 -31.21
N VAL A 228 6.86 -36.26 -30.42
CA VAL A 228 5.55 -36.41 -29.82
C VAL A 228 4.50 -36.39 -30.95
N GLN A 229 3.61 -37.37 -30.92
CA GLN A 229 2.50 -37.44 -31.88
C GLN A 229 1.44 -36.41 -31.51
N TYR A 230 1.12 -35.53 -32.47
CA TYR A 230 0.08 -34.53 -32.33
C TYR A 230 -1.06 -34.80 -33.32
N PRO A 231 -2.32 -34.50 -32.95
CA PRO A 231 -3.44 -34.68 -33.85
C PRO A 231 -3.40 -33.72 -35.04
N SER A 232 -3.99 -34.13 -36.17
CA SER A 232 -4.27 -33.24 -37.29
C SER A 232 -5.53 -32.43 -37.00
N PHE A 233 -5.42 -31.10 -37.04
CA PHE A 233 -6.55 -30.21 -36.86
C PHE A 233 -7.26 -29.90 -38.17
N THR A 234 -8.55 -29.60 -38.08
CA THR A 234 -9.28 -28.96 -39.17
C THR A 234 -8.72 -27.54 -39.41
N PRO A 235 -8.83 -27.01 -40.64
CA PRO A 235 -8.30 -25.68 -40.96
C PRO A 235 -8.80 -24.56 -40.02
N ASP A 236 -10.02 -24.67 -39.53
CA ASP A 236 -10.66 -23.67 -38.65
C ASP A 236 -10.01 -23.64 -37.26
N ILE A 237 -9.75 -24.82 -36.68
CA ILE A 237 -9.04 -24.96 -35.40
C ILE A 237 -7.59 -24.55 -35.58
N TRP A 238 -6.97 -24.92 -36.69
CA TRP A 238 -5.61 -24.50 -37.02
C TRP A 238 -5.49 -22.97 -37.12
N ASP A 239 -6.41 -22.28 -37.80
CA ASP A 239 -6.42 -20.81 -37.89
C ASP A 239 -6.61 -20.17 -36.50
N ALA A 240 -7.51 -20.72 -35.69
CA ALA A 240 -7.73 -20.23 -34.32
C ALA A 240 -6.48 -20.35 -33.44
N LEU A 241 -5.80 -21.51 -33.47
CA LEU A 241 -4.56 -21.72 -32.72
C LEU A 241 -3.41 -20.87 -33.30
N SER A 242 -3.30 -20.78 -34.62
CA SER A 242 -2.29 -19.97 -35.32
C SER A 242 -2.41 -18.47 -35.03
N ARG A 243 -3.63 -17.96 -34.85
CA ARG A 243 -3.88 -16.57 -34.44
C ARG A 243 -3.64 -16.36 -32.95
N SER A 244 -3.95 -17.36 -32.11
CA SER A 244 -3.63 -17.34 -30.68
C SER A 244 -2.12 -17.43 -30.38
N ASN A 245 -1.31 -17.90 -31.34
CA ASN A 245 0.14 -17.82 -31.30
C ASN A 245 0.67 -16.39 -31.43
N ARG A 246 -0.19 -15.39 -31.71
CA ARG A 246 0.11 -13.97 -31.50
C ARG A 246 -0.32 -13.64 -30.09
N GLY A 247 0.59 -13.13 -29.27
CA GLY A 247 0.32 -12.70 -27.89
C GLY A 247 -0.88 -11.76 -27.76
N PRO A 248 -1.29 -11.41 -26.53
CA PRO A 248 -2.58 -10.79 -26.23
C PRO A 248 -2.90 -9.58 -27.13
N SER A 249 -4.08 -9.68 -27.76
CA SER A 249 -4.71 -8.67 -28.62
C SER A 249 -5.20 -7.46 -27.81
N VAL A 250 -4.29 -6.66 -27.25
CA VAL A 250 -4.63 -5.35 -26.65
C VAL A 250 -3.79 -4.19 -27.25
N LEU A 251 -2.83 -4.46 -28.13
CA LEU A 251 -2.10 -3.43 -28.87
C LEU A 251 -2.04 -3.76 -30.37
N GLN A 252 -3.17 -3.65 -31.07
CA GLN A 252 -3.14 -3.59 -32.53
C GLN A 252 -4.39 -2.90 -33.07
N ASP A 253 -4.52 -1.62 -32.74
CA ASP A 253 -5.03 -0.67 -33.72
C ASP A 253 -3.80 0.02 -34.31
N GLN A 254 -3.73 0.05 -35.63
CA GLN A 254 -2.63 0.52 -36.49
C GLN A 254 -1.61 -0.55 -36.94
N GLN A 255 -1.63 -0.74 -38.27
CA GLN A 255 -0.66 -1.36 -39.16
C GLN A 255 -1.00 -2.76 -39.68
N ARG A 256 -1.96 -2.74 -40.63
CA ARG A 256 -1.99 -3.68 -41.76
C ARG A 256 -0.74 -3.47 -42.62
N ALA A 257 0.27 -4.33 -42.49
CA ALA A 257 1.25 -4.60 -43.54
C ALA A 257 2.02 -5.90 -43.27
N SER A 258 2.00 -6.81 -44.25
CA SER A 258 2.82 -8.01 -44.42
C SER A 258 2.67 -9.17 -43.43
N SER A 259 2.26 -10.30 -43.99
CA SER A 259 2.27 -11.65 -43.43
C SER A 259 3.70 -12.17 -43.24
N HIS A 260 4.35 -11.85 -42.12
CA HIS A 260 5.47 -12.64 -41.60
C HIS A 260 5.03 -13.34 -40.32
N ARG A 261 5.07 -14.68 -40.32
CA ARG A 261 5.01 -15.51 -39.10
C ARG A 261 6.18 -15.06 -38.21
N ILE A 262 5.91 -14.32 -37.14
CA ILE A 262 6.90 -14.12 -36.08
C ILE A 262 6.96 -15.45 -35.31
N VAL A 263 7.89 -16.33 -35.70
CA VAL A 263 8.19 -17.54 -34.95
C VAL A 263 8.98 -17.09 -33.72
N LEU A 264 8.41 -17.23 -32.53
CA LEU A 264 9.13 -17.00 -31.28
C LEU A 264 10.32 -17.97 -31.21
N PRO A 265 11.51 -17.51 -30.76
CA PRO A 265 12.67 -18.38 -30.62
C PRO A 265 12.38 -19.52 -29.63
N THR A 266 13.04 -20.66 -29.80
CA THR A 266 12.80 -21.85 -28.98
C THR A 266 13.06 -21.60 -27.50
N SER A 267 14.03 -20.75 -27.18
CA SER A 267 14.34 -20.28 -25.82
C SER A 267 13.17 -19.56 -25.14
N ASP A 268 12.31 -18.87 -25.91
CA ASP A 268 11.11 -18.22 -25.39
C ASP A 268 9.92 -19.18 -25.27
N LEU A 269 9.84 -20.19 -26.14
CA LEU A 269 8.74 -21.16 -26.15
C LEU A 269 8.92 -22.28 -25.11
N LEU A 270 10.15 -22.75 -24.94
CA LEU A 270 10.54 -23.83 -24.03
C LEU A 270 11.70 -23.35 -23.13
N PRO A 271 11.40 -22.49 -22.13
CA PRO A 271 12.45 -21.89 -21.30
C PRO A 271 13.15 -22.93 -20.42
N LEU A 272 14.48 -22.98 -20.50
CA LEU A 272 15.32 -23.84 -19.65
C LEU A 272 15.64 -23.20 -18.29
N SER A 273 15.85 -21.89 -18.29
CA SER A 273 16.24 -21.08 -17.12
C SER A 273 15.76 -19.64 -17.28
N ASP A 274 15.98 -18.82 -16.25
CA ASP A 274 15.81 -17.36 -16.33
C ASP A 274 16.64 -16.79 -17.49
N THR A 275 16.10 -15.77 -18.16
CA THR A 275 16.79 -15.03 -19.23
C THR A 275 17.09 -13.59 -18.79
N SER A 276 17.73 -12.80 -19.66
CA SER A 276 17.96 -11.37 -19.40
C SER A 276 16.66 -10.60 -19.20
N GLU A 277 15.58 -11.01 -19.87
CA GLU A 277 14.28 -10.30 -19.88
C GLU A 277 13.18 -10.98 -19.07
N MET A 278 13.31 -12.28 -18.79
CA MET A 278 12.26 -13.10 -18.18
C MET A 278 12.75 -13.83 -16.94
N PHE A 279 11.91 -13.84 -15.90
CA PHE A 279 11.98 -14.81 -14.82
C PHE A 279 11.10 -16.01 -15.14
N VAL A 280 11.62 -17.21 -14.93
CA VAL A 280 10.92 -18.49 -15.10
C VAL A 280 10.76 -19.10 -13.71
N TYR A 281 9.51 -19.21 -13.27
CA TYR A 281 9.19 -19.74 -11.94
C TYR A 281 9.02 -21.25 -11.95
N ALA A 282 8.35 -21.75 -12.99
CA ALA A 282 7.95 -23.15 -13.08
C ALA A 282 7.83 -23.62 -14.52
N THR A 283 8.11 -24.90 -14.74
CA THR A 283 7.92 -25.63 -16.01
C THR A 283 7.34 -27.00 -15.68
N MET A 284 6.17 -27.34 -16.21
CA MET A 284 5.45 -28.58 -15.90
C MET A 284 4.87 -29.19 -17.18
N PHE A 285 4.87 -30.52 -17.27
CA PHE A 285 4.24 -31.24 -18.38
C PHE A 285 2.77 -31.46 -18.06
N VAL A 286 1.89 -31.14 -19.01
CA VAL A 286 0.44 -31.15 -18.87
C VAL A 286 -0.23 -31.76 -20.09
N ASP A 287 -1.44 -32.29 -19.92
CA ASP A 287 -2.26 -32.71 -21.05
C ASP A 287 -3.30 -31.63 -21.37
N VAL A 288 -3.34 -31.20 -22.63
CA VAL A 288 -4.28 -30.18 -23.11
C VAL A 288 -5.41 -30.87 -23.87
N MET A 289 -6.63 -30.61 -23.44
CA MET A 289 -7.87 -31.03 -24.09
C MET A 289 -8.54 -29.83 -24.76
N LEU A 290 -8.79 -29.90 -26.06
CA LEU A 290 -9.50 -28.85 -26.80
C LEU A 290 -10.99 -29.17 -26.92
N PHE A 291 -11.84 -28.22 -26.55
CA PHE A 291 -13.29 -28.30 -26.67
C PHE A 291 -13.80 -27.30 -27.70
N GLU A 292 -14.70 -27.75 -28.55
CA GLU A 292 -15.39 -26.94 -29.56
C GLU A 292 -16.76 -26.53 -29.03
N ARG A 293 -17.28 -25.36 -29.44
CA ARG A 293 -18.48 -24.68 -28.89
C ARG A 293 -19.78 -25.51 -28.86
N SER A 294 -19.80 -26.69 -29.48
CA SER A 294 -20.95 -27.58 -29.65
C SER A 294 -20.79 -28.98 -29.05
N LYS A 295 -19.61 -29.32 -28.49
CA LYS A 295 -19.31 -30.69 -28.03
C LYS A 295 -18.93 -30.72 -26.55
N GLU A 296 -19.58 -31.60 -25.79
CA GLU A 296 -19.23 -31.86 -24.39
C GLU A 296 -17.98 -32.75 -24.22
N ALA A 297 -17.64 -33.55 -25.24
CA ALA A 297 -16.44 -34.38 -25.25
C ALA A 297 -15.23 -33.61 -25.82
N PRO A 298 -14.01 -33.83 -25.30
CA PRO A 298 -12.81 -33.22 -25.84
C PRO A 298 -12.60 -33.68 -27.29
N SER A 299 -12.40 -32.73 -28.19
CA SER A 299 -12.16 -33.02 -29.61
C SER A 299 -10.74 -33.55 -29.83
N PHE A 300 -9.78 -33.10 -29.03
CA PHE A 300 -8.38 -33.49 -29.13
C PHE A 300 -7.72 -33.45 -27.76
N THR A 301 -6.85 -34.42 -27.47
CA THR A 301 -6.02 -34.47 -26.26
C THR A 301 -4.57 -34.69 -26.67
N PHE A 302 -3.65 -33.85 -26.19
CA PHE A 302 -2.23 -33.96 -26.50
C PHE A 302 -1.36 -33.29 -25.43
N PRO A 303 -0.10 -33.73 -25.25
CA PRO A 303 0.77 -33.21 -24.21
C PRO A 303 1.42 -31.87 -24.60
N CYS A 304 1.52 -30.97 -23.63
CA CYS A 304 2.18 -29.67 -23.75
C CYS A 304 3.06 -29.39 -22.52
N LEU A 305 3.94 -28.41 -22.67
CA LEU A 305 4.69 -27.83 -21.57
C LEU A 305 3.99 -26.55 -21.13
N LEU A 306 3.66 -26.45 -19.85
CA LEU A 306 3.20 -25.23 -19.22
C LEU A 306 4.35 -24.58 -18.45
N SER A 307 4.66 -23.33 -18.78
CA SER A 307 5.70 -22.53 -18.13
C SER A 307 5.08 -21.29 -17.48
N VAL A 308 5.41 -21.03 -16.22
CA VAL A 308 5.02 -19.81 -15.50
C VAL A 308 6.20 -18.84 -15.53
N ARG A 309 6.02 -17.69 -16.16
CA ARG A 309 7.09 -16.71 -16.38
C ARG A 309 6.64 -15.29 -16.11
N ARG A 310 7.57 -14.36 -15.84
CA ARG A 310 7.27 -12.92 -15.69
C ARG A 310 8.36 -12.11 -16.36
N GLN A 311 7.96 -11.11 -17.14
CA GLN A 311 8.89 -10.10 -17.66
C GLN A 311 9.47 -9.30 -16.49
N LYS A 312 10.77 -8.99 -16.51
CA LYS A 312 11.41 -8.18 -15.45
C LYS A 312 10.85 -6.76 -15.34
N THR A 313 10.16 -6.30 -16.38
CA THR A 313 9.49 -4.99 -16.45
C THR A 313 8.02 -5.04 -16.01
N LYS A 314 7.41 -6.23 -15.91
CA LYS A 314 5.98 -6.40 -15.59
C LYS A 314 5.77 -6.93 -14.18
N LYS A 315 4.64 -6.52 -13.60
CA LYS A 315 4.15 -6.98 -12.29
C LYS A 315 3.46 -8.35 -12.38
N THR A 316 2.71 -8.60 -13.45
CA THR A 316 1.94 -9.82 -13.67
C THR A 316 2.81 -10.93 -14.29
N PRO A 317 2.88 -12.12 -13.69
CA PRO A 317 3.32 -13.32 -14.39
C PRO A 317 2.30 -13.72 -15.49
N GLU A 318 2.79 -14.53 -16.42
CA GLU A 318 2.09 -15.06 -17.59
C GLU A 318 2.30 -16.59 -17.64
N ILE A 319 1.27 -17.32 -18.06
CA ILE A 319 1.31 -18.76 -18.33
C ILE A 319 1.56 -18.95 -19.82
N LEU A 320 2.61 -19.68 -20.17
CA LEU A 320 2.90 -20.11 -21.53
C LEU A 320 2.62 -21.61 -21.67
N ILE A 321 1.79 -22.00 -22.63
CA ILE A 321 1.53 -23.41 -22.95
C ILE A 321 2.08 -23.67 -24.36
N ALA A 322 3.10 -24.50 -24.46
CA ALA A 322 3.81 -24.80 -25.70
C ALA A 322 3.85 -26.31 -26.00
N SER A 323 3.57 -26.67 -27.24
CA SER A 323 3.77 -28.03 -27.78
C SER A 323 5.18 -28.21 -28.36
N GLN A 324 5.70 -29.44 -28.43
CA GLN A 324 7.04 -29.75 -28.95
C GLN A 324 7.24 -29.34 -30.42
N ASN A 325 6.19 -29.43 -31.25
CA ASN A 325 6.20 -29.03 -32.66
C ASN A 325 5.67 -27.60 -32.89
N ALA A 326 5.46 -26.82 -31.82
CA ALA A 326 4.88 -25.47 -31.84
C ALA A 326 3.51 -25.36 -32.53
N LEU A 327 2.74 -26.45 -32.56
CA LEU A 327 1.34 -26.50 -32.98
C LEU A 327 0.43 -25.67 -32.07
N LEU A 328 0.67 -25.69 -30.76
CA LEU A 328 0.02 -24.84 -29.76
C LEU A 328 1.09 -24.00 -29.05
N ASN A 329 0.96 -22.66 -29.08
CA ASN A 329 1.74 -21.73 -28.26
C ASN A 329 0.80 -20.65 -27.69
N LEU A 330 0.18 -20.96 -26.55
CA LEU A 330 -0.78 -20.08 -25.91
C LEU A 330 -0.10 -19.27 -24.81
N LEU A 331 -0.16 -17.94 -24.89
CA LEU A 331 0.31 -17.05 -23.82
C LEU A 331 -0.89 -16.42 -23.11
N VAL A 332 -1.04 -16.74 -21.83
CA VAL A 332 -2.19 -16.40 -21.00
C VAL A 332 -1.72 -15.58 -19.80
N PRO A 333 -2.01 -14.27 -19.75
CA PRO A 333 -1.76 -13.48 -18.56
C PRO A 333 -2.47 -14.06 -17.33
N LEU A 334 -1.83 -14.09 -16.16
CA LEU A 334 -2.48 -14.59 -14.94
C LEU A 334 -3.61 -13.67 -14.41
N ASP A 335 -3.86 -12.51 -15.02
CA ASP A 335 -5.01 -11.65 -14.71
C ASP A 335 -6.23 -11.89 -15.62
N SER A 336 -6.15 -12.85 -16.54
CA SER A 336 -7.24 -13.21 -17.44
C SER A 336 -8.31 -14.11 -16.77
N ASP A 337 -9.51 -14.16 -17.37
CA ASP A 337 -10.63 -14.99 -16.92
C ASP A 337 -10.32 -16.49 -17.10
N ILE A 338 -9.68 -17.08 -16.09
CA ILE A 338 -9.33 -18.50 -16.04
C ILE A 338 -10.29 -19.23 -15.08
N THR A 339 -10.92 -20.31 -15.57
CA THR A 339 -11.79 -21.15 -14.74
C THR A 339 -11.03 -22.33 -14.14
N TRP A 340 -11.08 -22.46 -12.81
CA TRP A 340 -10.36 -23.49 -12.06
C TRP A 340 -11.28 -24.65 -11.67
N HIS A 341 -10.96 -25.87 -12.11
CA HIS A 341 -11.72 -27.08 -11.80
C HIS A 341 -10.98 -27.91 -10.75
N ILE A 342 -11.47 -27.90 -9.50
CA ILE A 342 -10.81 -28.60 -8.36
C ILE A 342 -10.77 -30.10 -8.60
N GLN A 343 -11.82 -30.69 -9.15
CA GLN A 343 -11.82 -32.06 -9.67
C GLN A 343 -12.21 -31.93 -11.15
N PRO A 344 -11.36 -32.33 -12.10
CA PRO A 344 -10.23 -33.27 -11.99
C PRO A 344 -8.83 -32.61 -11.83
N HIS A 345 -8.68 -31.43 -11.21
CA HIS A 345 -7.42 -30.64 -11.21
C HIS A 345 -7.09 -30.05 -12.59
N ALA A 346 -8.05 -29.35 -13.19
CA ALA A 346 -7.90 -28.78 -14.53
C ALA A 346 -8.07 -27.26 -14.56
N LEU A 347 -7.37 -26.62 -15.49
CA LEU A 347 -7.46 -25.20 -15.81
C LEU A 347 -8.22 -25.05 -17.12
N GLU A 348 -9.21 -24.18 -17.20
CA GLU A 348 -9.97 -23.96 -18.43
C GLU A 348 -9.78 -22.52 -18.91
N ILE A 349 -9.34 -22.41 -20.17
CA ILE A 349 -8.85 -21.19 -20.79
C ILE A 349 -9.58 -21.00 -22.12
N LYS A 350 -10.20 -19.83 -22.29
CA LYS A 350 -10.83 -19.46 -23.56
C LYS A 350 -9.76 -19.02 -24.55
N VAL A 351 -9.69 -19.68 -25.71
CA VAL A 351 -8.68 -19.38 -26.73
C VAL A 351 -9.24 -18.36 -27.73
N TRP A 352 -9.95 -18.82 -28.76
CA TRP A 352 -10.54 -17.96 -29.79
C TRP A 352 -11.77 -18.65 -30.43
N MET A 353 -12.73 -17.87 -30.94
CA MET A 353 -13.95 -18.34 -31.63
C MET A 353 -14.77 -19.46 -30.93
N GLY A 354 -14.78 -19.47 -29.60
CA GLY A 354 -15.52 -20.48 -28.83
C GLY A 354 -14.80 -21.81 -28.67
N ILE A 355 -13.50 -21.88 -28.99
CA ILE A 355 -12.61 -22.99 -28.61
C ILE A 355 -12.12 -22.75 -27.19
N THR A 356 -12.22 -23.78 -26.36
CA THR A 356 -11.77 -23.75 -24.97
C THR A 356 -10.70 -24.81 -24.76
N ALA A 357 -9.56 -24.41 -24.20
CA ALA A 357 -8.49 -25.32 -23.84
C ALA A 357 -8.62 -25.68 -22.35
N ARG A 358 -8.74 -26.97 -22.04
CA ARG A 358 -8.71 -27.49 -20.68
C ARG A 358 -7.37 -28.17 -20.45
N VAL A 359 -6.58 -27.64 -19.52
CA VAL A 359 -5.26 -28.13 -19.16
C VAL A 359 -5.38 -28.99 -17.92
N GLN A 360 -5.07 -30.27 -18.03
CA GLN A 360 -5.05 -31.23 -16.94
C GLN A 360 -3.69 -31.15 -16.22
N LEU A 361 -3.71 -30.94 -14.91
CA LEU A 361 -2.50 -30.86 -14.09
C LEU A 361 -2.44 -31.99 -13.07
N SER A 362 -1.24 -32.26 -12.55
CA SER A 362 -1.08 -33.06 -11.33
C SER A 362 -1.74 -32.33 -10.15
N SER A 363 -2.15 -33.08 -9.11
CA SER A 363 -2.76 -32.48 -7.92
C SER A 363 -1.84 -31.42 -7.29
N TRP A 364 -0.54 -31.72 -7.20
CA TRP A 364 0.44 -30.81 -6.61
C TRP A 364 0.67 -29.56 -7.45
N ASP A 365 0.88 -29.72 -8.77
CA ASP A 365 1.11 -28.60 -9.67
C ASP A 365 -0.13 -27.69 -9.76
N PHE A 366 -1.34 -28.26 -9.71
CA PHE A 366 -2.59 -27.51 -9.65
C PHE A 366 -2.66 -26.61 -8.41
N TYR A 367 -2.40 -27.15 -7.22
CA TYR A 367 -2.43 -26.34 -6.00
C TYR A 367 -1.29 -25.31 -5.95
N GLY A 368 -0.09 -25.65 -6.44
CA GLY A 368 1.03 -24.71 -6.54
C GLY A 368 0.70 -23.53 -7.47
N LEU A 369 0.23 -23.81 -8.69
CA LEU A 369 -0.15 -22.79 -9.67
C LEU A 369 -1.29 -21.90 -9.14
N ARG A 370 -2.29 -22.50 -8.48
CA ARG A 370 -3.41 -21.76 -7.89
C ARG A 370 -2.96 -20.82 -6.76
N ARG A 371 -1.98 -21.23 -5.93
CA ARG A 371 -1.41 -20.34 -4.91
C ARG A 371 -0.70 -19.14 -5.54
N VAL A 372 0.08 -19.36 -6.61
CA VAL A 372 0.74 -18.27 -7.37
C VAL A 372 -0.27 -17.29 -7.95
N PHE A 373 -1.35 -17.81 -8.55
CA PHE A 373 -2.44 -16.98 -9.07
C PHE A 373 -3.11 -16.14 -7.98
N ASN A 374 -3.44 -16.76 -6.84
CA ASN A 374 -4.05 -16.06 -5.71
C ASN A 374 -3.11 -14.99 -5.14
N TYR A 375 -1.82 -15.31 -4.96
CA TYR A 375 -0.83 -14.37 -4.46
C TYR A 375 -0.68 -13.15 -5.39
N THR A 376 -0.56 -13.41 -6.69
CA THR A 376 -0.48 -12.37 -7.73
C THR A 376 -1.73 -11.48 -7.71
N SER A 377 -2.91 -12.10 -7.68
CA SER A 377 -4.19 -11.38 -7.62
C SER A 377 -4.27 -10.48 -6.39
N HIS A 378 -3.88 -11.00 -5.22
CA HIS A 378 -3.82 -10.21 -3.99
C HIS A 378 -2.80 -9.07 -4.06
N LEU A 379 -1.61 -9.32 -4.61
CA LEU A 379 -0.60 -8.28 -4.82
C LEU A 379 -1.19 -7.16 -5.69
N HIS A 380 -1.84 -7.48 -6.82
CA HIS A 380 -2.47 -6.46 -7.67
C HIS A 380 -3.57 -5.67 -6.96
N LEU A 381 -4.44 -6.36 -6.21
CA LEU A 381 -5.52 -5.72 -5.46
C LEU A 381 -5.00 -4.80 -4.33
N ARG A 382 -3.84 -5.11 -3.74
CA ARG A 382 -3.24 -4.32 -2.66
C ARG A 382 -2.58 -3.03 -3.15
N LEU A 383 -2.28 -2.95 -4.45
CA LEU A 383 -1.61 -1.81 -5.08
C LEU A 383 -2.55 -0.84 -5.80
N LYS A 384 -3.82 -1.21 -5.88
CA LYS A 384 -4.87 -0.33 -6.36
C LYS A 384 -5.54 0.38 -5.18
N PRO A 385 -6.07 1.59 -5.39
CA PRO A 385 -6.97 2.20 -4.43
C PRO A 385 -8.20 1.30 -4.24
N TRP A 386 -8.63 1.11 -2.99
CA TRP A 386 -9.89 0.43 -2.68
C TRP A 386 -11.08 1.40 -2.76
N ALA A 387 -12.29 0.86 -2.63
CA ALA A 387 -13.49 1.69 -2.55
C ALA A 387 -13.38 2.63 -1.33
N GLY A 388 -13.50 3.94 -1.57
CA GLY A 388 -13.29 4.96 -0.54
C GLY A 388 -11.82 5.26 -0.25
N GLU A 389 -10.88 4.85 -1.10
CA GLU A 389 -9.48 5.25 -1.00
C GLU A 389 -9.00 6.03 -2.24
N GLU A 390 -8.11 6.98 -2.02
CA GLU A 390 -7.45 7.75 -3.07
C GLU A 390 -5.92 7.65 -2.94
N LEU A 391 -5.20 7.58 -4.07
CA LEU A 391 -3.74 7.55 -4.07
C LEU A 391 -3.21 8.98 -3.90
N ILE A 392 -2.55 9.26 -2.78
CA ILE A 392 -2.02 10.60 -2.46
C ILE A 392 -0.50 10.72 -2.63
N PHE A 393 0.22 9.60 -2.64
CA PHE A 393 1.68 9.60 -2.78
C PHE A 393 2.17 8.34 -3.48
N GLU A 394 3.12 8.51 -4.40
CA GLU A 394 3.87 7.43 -5.05
C GLU A 394 5.33 7.85 -5.25
N ALA A 395 6.28 7.04 -4.78
CA ALA A 395 7.71 7.25 -4.98
C ALA A 395 8.48 5.92 -5.00
N THR A 396 9.74 5.97 -5.43
CA THR A 396 10.66 4.83 -5.40
C THR A 396 11.73 5.07 -4.34
N ALA A 397 11.69 4.28 -3.26
CA ALA A 397 12.71 4.32 -2.22
C ALA A 397 13.99 3.59 -2.67
N LYS A 398 15.15 4.21 -2.46
CA LYS A 398 16.48 3.66 -2.78
C LYS A 398 16.71 2.35 -2.05
N SER A 399 16.31 2.26 -0.78
CA SER A 399 16.46 1.07 0.05
C SER A 399 15.34 1.00 1.10
N VAL A 400 14.78 -0.19 1.32
CA VAL A 400 13.75 -0.45 2.31
C VAL A 400 14.12 -1.62 3.20
N GLN A 401 14.09 -1.40 4.50
CA GLN A 401 14.24 -2.46 5.50
C GLN A 401 12.93 -2.60 6.28
N TYR A 402 12.50 -3.84 6.48
CA TYR A 402 11.31 -4.13 7.27
C TYR A 402 11.67 -5.08 8.41
N SER A 403 11.25 -4.73 9.62
CA SER A 403 11.42 -5.54 10.81
C SER A 403 10.05 -5.86 11.39
N ALA A 404 9.80 -7.14 11.67
CA ALA A 404 8.60 -7.60 12.34
C ALA A 404 8.95 -8.41 13.58
N PRO A 405 8.14 -8.33 14.65
CA PRO A 405 8.45 -8.98 15.93
C PRO A 405 8.30 -10.51 15.91
N LYS A 406 7.60 -11.07 14.91
CA LYS A 406 7.41 -12.52 14.74
C LYS A 406 7.95 -12.96 13.39
N SER A 407 8.60 -14.13 13.34
CA SER A 407 9.09 -14.74 12.09
C SER A 407 7.97 -14.87 11.04
N ASP A 408 6.76 -15.20 11.47
CA ASP A 408 5.60 -15.42 10.59
C ASP A 408 5.04 -14.11 10.00
N SER A 409 5.36 -12.97 10.61
CA SER A 409 5.01 -11.64 10.08
C SER A 409 6.14 -10.98 9.29
N GLN A 410 7.33 -11.58 9.25
CA GLN A 410 8.47 -11.17 8.42
C GLN A 410 8.27 -11.59 6.96
N ARG A 411 7.37 -10.89 6.26
CA ARG A 411 6.96 -11.23 4.88
C ARG A 411 7.77 -10.50 3.80
N PHE A 412 8.49 -9.46 4.23
CA PHE A 412 9.36 -8.65 3.41
C PHE A 412 10.83 -9.05 3.68
N PRO A 413 11.76 -8.88 2.72
CA PRO A 413 13.16 -9.19 2.94
C PRO A 413 13.70 -8.59 4.26
N THR A 414 14.44 -9.41 5.02
CA THR A 414 15.12 -8.99 6.26
C THR A 414 16.29 -8.07 5.97
N LEU A 415 16.98 -8.33 4.86
CA LEU A 415 18.03 -7.46 4.31
C LEU A 415 17.40 -6.28 3.56
N PRO A 416 18.07 -5.11 3.52
CA PRO A 416 17.56 -3.94 2.81
C PRO A 416 17.31 -4.24 1.32
N ALA A 417 16.08 -4.01 0.88
CA ALA A 417 15.65 -4.22 -0.50
C ALA A 417 15.76 -2.92 -1.31
N PRO A 418 16.50 -2.91 -2.43
CA PRO A 418 16.68 -1.69 -3.22
C PRO A 418 15.44 -1.37 -4.07
N ASN A 419 15.32 -0.10 -4.49
CA ASN A 419 14.38 0.39 -5.50
C ASN A 419 12.91 -0.03 -5.27
N CYS A 420 12.47 -0.01 -4.01
CA CYS A 420 11.12 -0.41 -3.65
C CYS A 420 10.12 0.69 -4.00
N VAL A 421 8.97 0.31 -4.55
CA VAL A 421 7.89 1.26 -4.84
C VAL A 421 7.05 1.45 -3.58
N VAL A 422 6.91 2.70 -3.15
CA VAL A 422 6.15 3.14 -1.98
C VAL A 422 4.91 3.88 -2.46
N ARG A 423 3.74 3.50 -1.95
CA ARG A 423 2.46 4.17 -2.22
C ARG A 423 1.70 4.42 -0.93
N VAL A 424 1.06 5.58 -0.82
CA VAL A 424 0.15 5.91 0.28
C VAL A 424 -1.23 6.17 -0.28
N PHE A 425 -2.21 5.46 0.28
CA PHE A 425 -3.62 5.66 -0.01
C PHE A 425 -4.29 6.35 1.17
N GLU A 426 -5.06 7.38 0.92
CA GLU A 426 -5.90 8.04 1.90
C GLU A 426 -7.29 7.40 1.92
N ASN A 427 -7.81 7.08 3.10
CA ASN A 427 -9.17 6.56 3.22
C ASN A 427 -10.14 7.72 3.48
N VAL A 428 -11.07 7.94 2.55
CA VAL A 428 -12.06 9.02 2.58
C VAL A 428 -13.45 8.41 2.59
N THR A 429 -14.22 8.73 3.63
CA THR A 429 -15.64 8.38 3.74
C THR A 429 -16.50 9.60 3.54
N THR A 430 -17.39 9.59 2.55
CA THR A 430 -18.35 10.68 2.35
C THR A 430 -19.61 10.42 3.17
N GLU A 431 -19.83 11.23 4.19
CA GLU A 431 -21.04 11.24 5.00
C GLU A 431 -21.97 12.34 4.47
N VAL A 432 -23.16 11.95 4.02
CA VAL A 432 -24.18 12.90 3.54
C VAL A 432 -25.02 13.35 4.73
N SER A 433 -24.84 14.61 5.15
CA SER A 433 -25.64 15.25 6.19
C SER A 433 -26.67 16.20 5.59
N ALA A 434 -27.68 16.59 6.37
CA ALA A 434 -28.69 17.58 5.98
C ALA A 434 -28.10 18.96 5.62
N LEU A 435 -26.86 19.24 6.09
CA LEU A 435 -26.09 20.45 5.82
C LEU A 435 -25.14 20.33 4.61
N GLY A 436 -25.07 19.16 3.97
CA GLY A 436 -24.20 18.88 2.83
C GLY A 436 -23.43 17.56 2.94
N THR A 437 -22.69 17.21 1.88
CA THR A 437 -21.75 16.10 1.85
C THR A 437 -20.47 16.48 2.59
N ARG A 438 -20.15 15.78 3.68
CA ARG A 438 -18.87 15.91 4.41
C ARG A 438 -17.99 14.72 4.07
N ASN A 439 -16.78 14.98 3.58
CA ASN A 439 -15.76 13.94 3.48
C ASN A 439 -15.05 13.85 4.83
N SER A 440 -15.19 12.72 5.50
CA SER A 440 -14.51 12.37 6.74
C SER A 440 -13.35 11.44 6.38
N GLN A 441 -12.13 11.89 6.63
CA GLN A 441 -10.96 11.05 6.43
C GLN A 441 -10.85 10.02 7.56
N ARG A 442 -10.55 8.77 7.21
CA ARG A 442 -10.38 7.65 8.14
C ARG A 442 -8.96 7.08 8.06
N GLY A 443 -7.93 7.92 8.08
CA GLY A 443 -6.53 7.47 8.08
C GLY A 443 -5.96 7.11 6.71
N PHE A 444 -4.90 6.31 6.71
CA PHE A 444 -4.04 6.03 5.56
C PHE A 444 -3.67 4.56 5.46
N ARG A 445 -3.29 4.13 4.26
CA ARG A 445 -2.71 2.82 4.00
C ARG A 445 -1.40 2.98 3.25
N LEU A 446 -0.31 2.56 3.88
CA LEU A 446 0.99 2.45 3.26
C LEU A 446 1.09 1.09 2.57
N ALA A 447 1.51 1.08 1.30
CA ALA A 447 1.86 -0.12 0.57
C ALA A 447 3.28 0.01 0.01
N VAL A 448 4.12 -0.99 0.29
CA VAL A 448 5.48 -1.05 -0.24
C VAL A 448 5.70 -2.37 -0.95
N ILE A 449 6.34 -2.32 -2.12
CA ILE A 449 6.64 -3.48 -2.96
C ILE A 449 8.14 -3.47 -3.26
N THR A 450 8.74 -4.65 -3.32
CA THR A 450 10.08 -4.83 -3.88
C THR A 450 10.12 -4.44 -5.36
N ASP A 451 11.33 -4.14 -5.86
CA ASP A 451 11.60 -3.83 -7.26
C ASP A 451 11.09 -4.92 -8.22
N LEU A 452 10.61 -4.53 -9.39
CA LEU A 452 10.20 -5.44 -10.46
C LEU A 452 11.39 -6.27 -11.00
N ALA A 453 12.60 -5.74 -10.86
CA ALA A 453 13.83 -6.45 -11.18
C ALA A 453 14.15 -7.61 -10.22
N THR A 454 13.49 -7.73 -9.06
CA THR A 454 13.68 -8.90 -8.18
C THR A 454 12.79 -10.05 -8.62
N ARG A 455 13.38 -11.25 -8.77
CA ARG A 455 12.62 -12.47 -9.13
C ARG A 455 11.41 -12.68 -8.22
N ASP A 456 11.63 -12.49 -6.92
CA ASP A 456 10.58 -12.59 -5.91
C ASP A 456 10.00 -11.21 -5.61
N LEU A 457 8.76 -10.98 -6.05
CA LEU A 457 7.99 -9.83 -5.62
C LEU A 457 7.42 -10.10 -4.25
N ARG A 458 7.71 -9.19 -3.31
CA ARG A 458 7.13 -9.16 -1.98
C ARG A 458 6.48 -7.80 -1.76
N TYR A 459 5.45 -7.77 -0.92
CA TYR A 459 4.81 -6.54 -0.53
C TYR A 459 4.50 -6.53 0.96
N VAL A 460 4.43 -5.33 1.52
CA VAL A 460 3.94 -5.08 2.88
C VAL A 460 2.90 -3.96 2.81
N CYS A 461 1.84 -4.10 3.59
CA CYS A 461 0.81 -3.07 3.73
C CYS A 461 0.52 -2.83 5.20
N HIS A 462 0.49 -1.56 5.59
CA HIS A 462 0.15 -1.12 6.94
C HIS A 462 -0.92 -0.04 6.89
N ASN A 463 -1.92 -0.17 7.75
CA ASN A 463 -2.89 0.90 7.98
C ASN A 463 -2.34 1.82 9.08
N MET A 464 -2.43 3.11 8.86
CA MET A 464 -1.96 4.17 9.75
C MET A 464 -3.07 5.18 9.98
N GLY A 465 -3.00 5.93 11.07
CA GLY A 465 -4.12 6.78 11.50
C GLY A 465 -5.22 5.93 12.14
N PHE A 466 -6.49 6.30 11.93
CA PHE A 466 -7.66 5.71 12.62
C PHE A 466 -7.64 5.95 14.15
N GLY A 467 -7.35 7.18 14.58
CA GLY A 467 -7.28 7.51 16.01
C GLY A 467 -6.03 6.98 16.74
N ASN A 468 -5.06 6.41 16.00
CA ASN A 468 -3.77 5.99 16.53
C ASN A 468 -2.66 6.98 16.15
N LEU A 469 -1.63 7.05 17.00
CA LEU A 469 -0.43 7.83 16.75
C LEU A 469 0.39 7.28 15.58
N ILE A 470 0.83 8.17 14.70
CA ILE A 470 1.81 7.87 13.66
C ILE A 470 3.19 8.13 14.23
N ARG A 471 3.90 7.06 14.56
CA ARG A 471 5.24 7.14 15.16
C ARG A 471 6.29 7.08 14.07
N TYR A 472 7.17 8.07 14.04
CA TYR A 472 8.23 8.15 13.05
C TYR A 472 9.58 8.54 13.64
N VAL A 473 10.65 8.20 12.92
CA VAL A 473 12.01 8.66 13.18
C VAL A 473 12.62 9.13 11.87
N LEU A 474 13.09 10.37 11.84
CA LEU A 474 13.90 10.89 10.76
C LEU A 474 15.35 10.48 10.99
N ILE A 475 15.89 9.69 10.07
CA ILE A 475 17.27 9.20 10.09
C ILE A 475 18.06 10.04 9.09
N GLY A 476 19.11 10.72 9.55
CA GLY A 476 19.99 11.44 8.62
C GLY A 476 20.97 12.39 9.27
N LYS A 477 22.26 12.12 9.01
CA LYS A 477 23.29 13.14 8.71
C LYS A 477 24.10 12.60 7.53
N GLY A 478 23.95 13.20 6.33
CA GLY A 478 24.70 12.81 5.13
C GLY A 478 23.84 12.35 3.93
N GLU A 479 24.37 11.41 3.12
CA GLU A 479 23.80 10.99 1.83
C GLU A 479 22.59 10.03 1.92
N ASP A 480 22.34 9.38 3.06
CA ASP A 480 21.20 8.47 3.22
C ASP A 480 20.13 9.10 4.13
N GLN A 481 19.15 9.77 3.50
CA GLN A 481 17.99 10.35 4.18
C GLN A 481 16.91 9.27 4.38
N GLY A 482 16.82 8.77 5.62
CA GLY A 482 15.88 7.74 6.02
C GLY A 482 14.66 8.28 6.77
N LEU A 483 13.53 7.57 6.62
CA LEU A 483 12.33 7.70 7.43
C LEU A 483 11.95 6.32 7.95
N GLN A 484 11.95 6.14 9.26
CA GLN A 484 11.44 4.94 9.90
C GLN A 484 10.03 5.20 10.42
N LEU A 485 9.11 4.29 10.13
CA LEU A 485 7.74 4.28 10.65
C LEU A 485 7.55 3.04 11.52
N SER A 486 6.90 3.22 12.66
CA SER A 486 6.64 2.15 13.63
C SER A 486 5.14 1.90 13.76
N PHE A 487 4.74 0.64 13.65
CA PHE A 487 3.34 0.19 13.65
C PHE A 487 3.09 -0.78 14.80
N GLY A 488 1.91 -0.71 15.42
CA GLY A 488 1.50 -1.59 16.53
C GLY A 488 1.58 -0.91 17.90
N GLU A 489 1.51 -1.69 18.97
CA GLU A 489 1.70 -1.24 20.36
C GLU A 489 3.12 -1.58 20.83
N ALA A 490 3.61 -0.85 21.85
CA ALA A 490 4.94 -1.02 22.41
C ALA A 490 5.18 -2.49 22.82
N GLY A 491 6.20 -3.12 22.24
CA GLY A 491 6.58 -4.52 22.50
C GLY A 491 6.22 -5.52 21.39
N GLN A 492 5.27 -5.19 20.50
CA GLN A 492 4.99 -5.96 19.27
C GLN A 492 5.06 -5.05 18.02
N GLU A 493 6.01 -4.11 18.02
CA GLU A 493 6.11 -3.14 16.95
C GLU A 493 6.75 -3.76 15.69
N SER A 494 6.07 -3.64 14.56
CA SER A 494 6.71 -3.77 13.26
C SER A 494 7.21 -2.40 12.82
N SER A 495 8.41 -2.32 12.25
CA SER A 495 8.95 -1.08 11.72
C SER A 495 9.33 -1.22 10.25
N ILE A 496 9.16 -0.13 9.51
CA ILE A 496 9.67 -0.01 8.14
C ILE A 496 10.58 1.20 8.07
N THR A 497 11.78 0.99 7.56
CA THR A 497 12.77 2.04 7.33
C THR A 497 12.93 2.25 5.83
N LEU A 498 12.66 3.46 5.38
CA LEU A 498 12.65 3.87 3.98
C LEU A 498 13.77 4.88 3.75
N HIS A 499 14.71 4.58 2.86
CA HIS A 499 15.76 5.51 2.44
C HIS A 499 15.43 6.09 1.06
N PHE A 500 15.54 7.42 0.94
CA PHE A 500 15.21 8.16 -0.27
C PHE A 500 16.45 8.78 -0.90
N SER A 501 16.38 9.04 -2.21
CA SER A 501 17.44 9.75 -2.93
C SER A 501 17.40 11.26 -2.68
N SER A 502 16.21 11.81 -2.39
CA SER A 502 15.98 13.22 -2.11
C SER A 502 15.33 13.39 -0.74
N ASP A 503 15.79 14.38 0.02
CA ASP A 503 15.14 14.76 1.27
C ASP A 503 13.71 15.28 1.04
N GLN A 504 13.45 15.87 -0.13
CA GLN A 504 12.14 16.38 -0.48
C GLN A 504 11.10 15.24 -0.54
N GLU A 505 11.45 14.10 -1.16
CA GLU A 505 10.57 12.92 -1.22
C GLU A 505 10.27 12.35 0.17
N ARG A 506 11.29 12.35 1.05
CA ARG A 506 11.14 11.94 2.45
C ARG A 506 10.15 12.82 3.19
N LEU A 507 10.28 14.14 3.04
CA LEU A 507 9.40 15.12 3.68
C LEU A 507 7.99 15.09 3.10
N ASP A 508 7.84 14.87 1.79
CA ASP A 508 6.53 14.77 1.13
C ASP A 508 5.80 13.48 1.55
N LEU A 509 6.51 12.36 1.73
CA LEU A 509 5.93 11.17 2.35
C LEU A 509 5.46 11.46 3.78
N LEU A 510 6.29 12.12 4.60
CA LEU A 510 5.93 12.45 5.98
C LEU A 510 4.70 13.38 6.04
N ARG A 511 4.62 14.38 5.15
CA ARG A 511 3.45 15.26 5.02
C ARG A 511 2.20 14.47 4.64
N SER A 512 2.32 13.57 3.67
CA SER A 512 1.23 12.72 3.19
C SER A 512 0.66 11.85 4.30
N ILE A 513 1.52 11.15 5.07
CA ILE A 513 1.07 10.27 6.15
C ILE A 513 0.59 11.03 7.40
N THR A 514 1.07 12.26 7.63
CA THR A 514 0.61 13.10 8.77
C THR A 514 -0.63 13.94 8.42
N GLY A 515 -1.16 13.74 7.21
CA GLY A 515 -2.38 14.39 6.75
C GLY A 515 -2.23 15.88 6.47
N GLN A 516 -1.02 16.37 6.25
CA GLN A 516 -0.85 17.75 5.83
C GLN A 516 -1.47 17.98 4.44
N PRO A 517 -1.96 19.20 4.16
CA PRO A 517 -2.49 19.53 2.86
C PRO A 517 -1.41 19.53 1.78
N ASP A 518 -1.85 19.42 0.53
CA ASP A 518 -0.98 19.48 -0.63
C ASP A 518 -0.18 20.79 -0.67
N THR A 519 1.03 20.72 -1.23
CA THR A 519 1.94 21.87 -1.37
C THR A 519 1.36 23.03 -2.18
N HIS A 520 0.30 22.81 -2.96
CA HIS A 520 -0.38 23.85 -3.73
C HIS A 520 -1.43 24.63 -2.92
N GLU A 521 -1.86 24.13 -1.76
CA GLU A 521 -2.87 24.78 -0.94
C GLU A 521 -2.27 25.94 -0.13
N VAL A 522 -2.87 27.13 -0.22
CA VAL A 522 -2.39 28.33 0.47
C VAL A 522 -3.07 28.44 1.84
N ALA A 523 -2.27 28.62 2.90
CA ALA A 523 -2.78 28.85 4.24
C ALA A 523 -3.54 30.18 4.34
N LEU A 524 -4.75 30.13 4.91
CA LEU A 524 -5.58 31.29 5.28
C LEU A 524 -5.01 32.06 6.48
N ALA A 525 -4.33 31.36 7.39
CA ALA A 525 -3.60 31.94 8.50
C ALA A 525 -2.39 31.08 8.86
N ASP A 526 -1.32 31.74 9.31
CA ASP A 526 -0.14 31.14 9.93
C ASP A 526 0.23 32.03 11.14
N VAL A 527 0.06 31.49 12.35
CA VAL A 527 0.26 32.24 13.60
C VAL A 527 0.96 31.38 14.66
N PRO A 528 1.78 31.96 15.54
CA PRO A 528 2.41 31.21 16.62
C PRO A 528 1.35 30.72 17.63
N LEU A 529 1.63 29.59 18.27
CA LEU A 529 0.70 28.91 19.18
C LEU A 529 1.41 28.50 20.46
N ARG A 530 0.85 28.88 21.61
CA ARG A 530 1.45 28.61 22.92
C ARG A 530 1.01 27.27 23.50
N SER A 531 -0.29 26.99 23.48
CA SER A 531 -0.81 25.72 23.99
C SER A 531 -2.13 25.33 23.33
N VAL A 532 -2.35 24.02 23.29
CA VAL A 532 -3.62 23.41 22.88
C VAL A 532 -4.00 22.37 23.90
N THR A 533 -5.26 22.40 24.34
CA THR A 533 -5.82 21.40 25.25
C THR A 533 -7.16 20.93 24.72
N THR A 534 -7.43 19.63 24.83
CA THR A 534 -8.74 19.03 24.56
C THR A 534 -9.33 18.57 25.87
N ALA A 535 -10.57 18.97 26.16
CA ALA A 535 -11.28 18.59 27.38
C ALA A 535 -12.69 18.08 27.06
N ASP A 536 -13.19 17.22 27.94
CA ASP A 536 -14.61 16.84 28.02
C ASP A 536 -15.33 17.95 28.80
N GLY A 537 -16.09 18.80 28.11
CA GLY A 537 -16.71 20.01 28.66
C GLY A 537 -15.77 21.24 28.78
N LEU A 538 -16.18 22.23 29.59
CA LEU A 538 -15.45 23.51 29.70
C LEU A 538 -14.15 23.32 30.52
N PRO A 539 -12.97 23.68 29.98
CA PRO A 539 -11.71 23.50 30.69
C PRO A 539 -11.68 24.36 31.97
N THR A 540 -11.34 23.74 33.11
CA THR A 540 -11.22 24.42 34.40
C THR A 540 -9.78 24.83 34.66
N THR A 541 -9.54 25.88 35.45
CA THR A 541 -8.17 26.38 35.72
C THR A 541 -7.27 25.38 36.46
N SER A 542 -7.84 24.33 37.09
CA SER A 542 -7.05 23.23 37.69
C SER A 542 -6.70 22.12 36.69
N SER A 543 -7.31 22.08 35.49
CA SER A 543 -6.92 21.17 34.41
C SER A 543 -5.74 21.70 33.58
N ALA A 544 -5.06 22.73 34.09
CA ALA A 544 -3.81 23.28 33.55
C ALA A 544 -2.56 22.50 34.00
N TYR A 545 -2.72 21.25 34.45
CA TYR A 545 -1.64 20.27 34.36
C TYR A 545 -1.27 20.12 32.87
N GLU A 546 0.02 20.13 32.57
CA GLU A 546 0.56 20.24 31.21
C GLU A 546 -0.20 19.36 30.21
N SER A 547 -0.85 20.00 29.22
CA SER A 547 -1.53 19.28 28.15
C SER A 547 -0.56 18.31 27.48
N PRO A 548 -0.88 17.02 27.29
CA PRO A 548 0.01 16.08 26.62
C PRO A 548 0.48 16.58 25.24
N ILE A 549 -0.36 17.38 24.57
CA ILE A 549 -0.10 17.96 23.25
C ILE A 549 1.09 18.95 23.29
N SER A 550 1.42 19.53 24.45
CA SER A 550 2.60 20.41 24.59
C SER A 550 3.92 19.67 24.33
N ALA A 551 3.95 18.35 24.52
CA ALA A 551 5.11 17.51 24.24
C ALA A 551 5.51 17.49 22.76
N LEU A 552 4.61 17.90 21.86
CA LEU A 552 4.95 18.08 20.44
C LEU A 552 5.88 19.28 20.21
N GLY A 553 6.10 20.14 21.22
CA GLY A 553 6.92 21.35 21.11
C GLY A 553 6.29 22.38 20.19
N LEU A 554 5.05 22.77 20.49
CA LEU A 554 4.19 23.61 19.64
C LEU A 554 4.89 24.92 19.24
N GLN A 555 4.85 25.24 17.94
CA GLN A 555 5.44 26.45 17.39
C GLN A 555 4.39 27.34 16.73
N ARG A 556 3.59 26.77 15.82
CA ARG A 556 2.61 27.52 15.03
C ARG A 556 1.41 26.67 14.65
N ILE A 557 0.32 27.37 14.35
CA ILE A 557 -0.92 26.82 13.82
C ILE A 557 -1.19 27.45 12.45
N ARG A 558 -1.41 26.59 11.46
CA ARG A 558 -1.72 26.93 10.08
C ARG A 558 -3.13 26.48 9.76
N VAL A 559 -3.91 27.39 9.18
CA VAL A 559 -5.29 27.10 8.76
C VAL A 559 -5.33 27.08 7.25
N PHE A 560 -5.73 25.96 6.68
CA PHE A 560 -5.96 25.77 5.26
C PHE A 560 -7.47 25.64 5.01
N PRO A 561 -7.94 25.88 3.78
CA PRO A 561 -9.32 25.55 3.41
C PRO A 561 -9.74 24.11 3.79
N SER A 562 -8.87 23.13 3.61
CA SER A 562 -9.13 21.70 3.84
C SER A 562 -8.79 21.17 5.25
N SER A 563 -8.01 21.93 6.04
CA SER A 563 -7.45 21.41 7.30
C SER A 563 -6.91 22.49 8.23
N ILE A 564 -6.72 22.14 9.51
CA ILE A 564 -6.00 22.93 10.50
C ILE A 564 -4.79 22.11 10.95
N THR A 565 -3.59 22.62 10.73
CA THR A 565 -2.33 21.94 11.06
C THR A 565 -1.63 22.68 12.19
N ILE A 566 -1.29 21.97 13.25
CA ILE A 566 -0.45 22.45 14.34
C ILE A 566 0.92 21.81 14.19
N GLU A 567 1.95 22.64 14.05
CA GLU A 567 3.32 22.20 13.86
C GLU A 567 4.13 22.45 15.13
N GLY A 568 4.85 21.41 15.55
CA GLY A 568 5.82 21.49 16.63
C GLY A 568 7.18 20.92 16.23
N SER A 569 8.17 21.10 17.10
CA SER A 569 9.54 20.59 16.90
C SER A 569 9.62 19.05 16.94
N HIS A 570 8.66 18.39 17.58
CA HIS A 570 8.69 16.96 17.86
C HIS A 570 7.50 16.20 17.27
N GLY A 571 6.63 16.88 16.53
CA GLY A 571 5.48 16.25 15.89
C GLY A 571 4.53 17.25 15.25
N VAL A 572 3.47 16.71 14.66
CA VAL A 572 2.44 17.47 13.95
C VAL A 572 1.07 16.92 14.33
N LEU A 573 0.10 17.81 14.52
CA LEU A 573 -1.29 17.48 14.72
C LEU A 573 -2.12 18.12 13.60
N THR A 574 -2.79 17.30 12.79
CA THR A 574 -3.59 17.77 11.66
C THR A 574 -5.05 17.38 11.85
N ASP A 575 -5.92 18.40 11.83
CA ASP A 575 -7.37 18.29 11.92
C ASP A 575 -7.97 18.56 10.54
N ARG A 576 -8.42 17.51 9.85
CA ARG A 576 -8.94 17.60 8.48
C ARG A 576 -10.41 18.03 8.47
N ILE A 577 -10.61 19.32 8.63
CA ILE A 577 -11.92 19.97 8.60
C ILE A 577 -11.99 20.91 7.39
N ASP A 578 -13.04 20.79 6.57
CA ASP A 578 -13.34 21.82 5.58
C ASP A 578 -13.79 23.08 6.31
N VAL A 579 -12.86 24.01 6.45
CA VAL A 579 -13.04 25.25 7.19
C VAL A 579 -14.12 26.09 6.53
N ARG A 580 -14.35 25.98 5.21
CA ARG A 580 -15.33 26.84 4.50
C ARG A 580 -16.77 26.36 4.65
N SER A 581 -16.99 25.06 4.68
CA SER A 581 -18.34 24.49 4.85
C SER A 581 -18.73 24.30 6.31
N THR A 582 -17.76 23.99 7.18
CA THR A 582 -18.07 23.61 8.56
C THR A 582 -18.35 24.83 9.45
N THR A 583 -19.49 24.84 10.13
CA THR A 583 -19.81 25.85 11.14
C THR A 583 -19.27 25.43 12.50
N LEU A 584 -18.31 26.18 13.02
CA LEU A 584 -17.71 25.96 14.34
C LEU A 584 -18.29 26.94 15.37
N ARG A 585 -18.76 26.42 16.51
CA ARG A 585 -19.18 27.26 17.63
C ARG A 585 -17.99 27.58 18.52
N MET A 586 -17.89 28.84 18.92
CA MET A 586 -16.73 29.38 19.62
C MET A 586 -17.13 30.10 20.89
N ARG A 587 -16.26 30.07 21.90
CA ARG A 587 -16.43 30.79 23.15
C ARG A 587 -15.14 31.51 23.51
N LEU A 588 -15.26 32.80 23.84
CA LEU A 588 -14.17 33.57 24.42
C LEU A 588 -14.28 33.52 25.94
N PRO A 589 -13.28 32.99 26.66
CA PRO A 589 -13.33 32.86 28.11
C PRO A 589 -13.26 34.23 28.80
N HIS A 590 -13.82 34.26 30.01
CA HIS A 590 -13.82 35.39 30.93
C HIS A 590 -12.66 35.27 31.92
N ARG A 591 -12.28 36.40 32.53
CA ARG A 591 -11.27 36.44 33.60
C ARG A 591 -11.66 35.50 34.78
N PRO A 592 -10.77 34.59 35.23
CA PRO A 592 -10.96 33.91 36.51
C PRO A 592 -10.77 34.92 37.67
N SER A 593 -11.63 34.86 38.68
CA SER A 593 -11.73 35.85 39.76
C SER A 593 -10.53 35.94 40.72
N HIS A 594 -9.49 35.12 40.56
CA HIS A 594 -8.47 34.93 41.60
C HIS A 594 -7.00 35.16 41.19
N SER A 595 -6.69 35.60 39.96
CA SER A 595 -5.30 35.93 39.60
C SER A 595 -4.98 37.40 39.89
N LEU A 596 -4.03 37.64 40.81
CA LEU A 596 -3.49 38.96 41.17
C LEU A 596 -2.70 39.62 40.04
N ASP A 597 -2.36 38.91 38.96
CA ASP A 597 -1.71 39.51 37.81
C ASP A 597 -2.71 40.33 36.96
N HIS A 598 -2.40 41.61 36.81
CA HIS A 598 -3.18 42.62 36.09
C HIS A 598 -3.17 42.47 34.55
N ARG A 599 -2.68 41.36 33.98
CA ARG A 599 -2.70 41.11 32.52
C ARG A 599 -3.67 39.98 32.17
N LEU A 600 -4.84 40.37 31.68
CA LEU A 600 -5.95 39.50 31.26
C LEU A 600 -5.55 38.71 30.00
N PRO A 601 -5.62 37.36 29.96
CA PRO A 601 -5.32 36.66 28.72
C PRO A 601 -6.54 36.72 27.80
N LEU A 602 -6.69 37.83 27.06
CA LEU A 602 -7.59 37.92 25.90
C LEU A 602 -7.21 36.92 24.80
N HIS A 603 -6.07 36.23 24.92
CA HIS A 603 -5.44 35.43 23.88
C HIS A 603 -5.86 33.95 23.90
N MET A 604 -7.01 33.61 24.48
CA MET A 604 -7.54 32.25 24.49
C MET A 604 -8.87 32.16 23.72
N LEU A 605 -9.01 31.12 22.89
CA LEU A 605 -10.22 30.79 22.14
C LEU A 605 -10.63 29.34 22.45
N LEU A 606 -11.89 29.13 22.83
CA LEU A 606 -12.47 27.80 23.00
C LEU A 606 -13.32 27.47 21.76
N VAL A 607 -13.11 26.28 21.19
CA VAL A 607 -13.86 25.78 20.04
C VAL A 607 -14.56 24.49 20.44
N TYR A 608 -15.87 24.47 20.28
CA TYR A 608 -16.67 23.27 20.51
C TYR A 608 -16.57 22.34 19.29
N ARG A 609 -16.36 21.04 19.52
CA ARG A 609 -16.22 20.01 18.49
C ARG A 609 -17.20 18.85 18.73
N GLN A 610 -17.80 18.39 17.65
CA GLN A 610 -18.50 17.10 17.62
C GLN A 610 -17.49 15.95 17.51
N GLU A 611 -17.97 14.71 17.48
CA GLU A 611 -17.13 13.53 17.30
C GLU A 611 -16.20 13.68 16.09
N GLN A 612 -14.91 13.35 16.27
CA GLN A 612 -13.87 13.54 15.26
C GLN A 612 -13.10 12.26 14.98
N SER A 613 -13.34 11.67 13.82
CA SER A 613 -12.53 10.57 13.29
C SER A 613 -11.36 11.04 12.40
N ASP A 614 -11.31 12.34 12.08
CA ASP A 614 -10.46 12.99 11.07
C ASP A 614 -9.20 13.67 11.64
N LEU A 615 -8.90 13.44 12.92
CA LEU A 615 -7.71 13.96 13.58
C LEU A 615 -6.52 12.99 13.41
N THR A 616 -5.42 13.49 12.86
CA THR A 616 -4.17 12.74 12.68
C THR A 616 -3.05 13.36 13.51
N MET A 617 -2.29 12.55 14.24
CA MET A 617 -1.15 13.02 15.03
C MET A 617 0.11 12.20 14.72
N GLY A 618 1.15 12.90 14.27
CA GLY A 618 2.49 12.34 14.01
C GLY A 618 3.46 12.75 15.11
N VAL A 619 4.27 11.80 15.61
CA VAL A 619 5.20 12.03 16.72
C VAL A 619 6.59 11.44 16.42
N SER A 620 7.63 12.23 16.70
CA SER A 620 9.03 11.80 16.64
C SER A 620 9.40 10.92 17.84
N GLN A 621 9.74 9.65 17.60
CA GLN A 621 10.09 8.72 18.69
C GLN A 621 11.42 9.06 19.37
N THR A 622 12.33 9.75 18.69
CA THR A 622 13.63 10.13 19.28
C THR A 622 13.50 11.30 20.25
N SER A 623 12.50 12.16 20.06
CA SER A 623 12.32 13.37 20.84
C SER A 623 11.30 13.22 21.98
N VAL A 624 10.31 12.35 21.81
CA VAL A 624 9.22 12.19 22.79
C VAL A 624 9.33 10.84 23.50
N PRO A 625 9.46 10.81 24.84
CA PRO A 625 9.51 9.56 25.61
C PRO A 625 8.25 8.70 25.46
N ILE A 626 8.41 7.38 25.53
CA ILE A 626 7.32 6.39 25.46
C ILE A 626 6.12 6.70 26.40
N PRO A 627 6.30 7.04 27.69
CA PRO A 627 5.15 7.36 28.56
C PRO A 627 4.35 8.56 28.05
N THR A 628 5.03 9.57 27.51
CA THR A 628 4.40 10.75 26.93
C THR A 628 3.67 10.42 25.63
N GLN A 629 4.18 9.46 24.83
CA GLN A 629 3.47 8.95 23.66
C GLN A 629 2.16 8.27 24.05
N HIS A 630 2.11 7.55 25.17
CA HIS A 630 0.86 6.99 25.68
C HIS A 630 -0.16 8.08 26.03
N SER A 631 0.26 9.12 26.76
CA SER A 631 -0.60 10.26 27.08
C SER A 631 -1.09 11.02 25.83
N LEU A 632 -0.26 11.09 24.79
CA LEU A 632 -0.65 11.66 23.49
C LEU A 632 -1.70 10.78 22.78
N ALA A 633 -1.56 9.46 22.83
CA ALA A 633 -2.56 8.53 22.28
C ALA A 633 -3.90 8.65 23.02
N GLU A 634 -3.87 8.77 24.36
CA GLU A 634 -5.07 9.05 25.16
C GLU A 634 -5.71 10.39 24.79
N ALA A 635 -4.92 11.44 24.55
CA ALA A 635 -5.43 12.73 24.11
C ALA A 635 -6.08 12.67 22.72
N LEU A 636 -5.54 11.86 21.80
CA LEU A 636 -6.14 11.58 20.49
C LEU A 636 -7.46 10.83 20.63
N HIS A 637 -7.51 9.83 21.52
CA HIS A 637 -8.72 9.09 21.82
C HIS A 637 -9.79 9.99 22.49
N LEU A 638 -9.39 10.89 23.39
CA LEU A 638 -10.30 11.87 23.98
C LEU A 638 -10.91 12.79 22.91
N ALA A 639 -10.09 13.27 21.96
CA ALA A 639 -10.56 14.11 20.85
C ALA A 639 -11.52 13.38 19.90
N SER A 640 -11.50 12.04 19.88
CA SER A 640 -12.45 11.23 19.11
C SER A 640 -13.82 11.06 19.78
N LYS A 641 -13.98 11.46 21.05
CA LYS A 641 -15.29 11.43 21.72
C LYS A 641 -16.22 12.54 21.21
N PRO A 642 -17.56 12.35 21.29
CA PRO A 642 -18.49 13.43 21.04
C PRO A 642 -18.34 14.55 22.09
N GLU A 643 -18.66 15.77 21.68
CA GLU A 643 -18.80 16.96 22.56
C GLU A 643 -17.53 17.45 23.27
N THR A 644 -16.40 17.48 22.57
CA THR A 644 -15.14 17.98 23.13
C THR A 644 -14.97 19.48 22.95
N VAL A 645 -14.21 20.11 23.86
CA VAL A 645 -13.82 21.52 23.76
C VAL A 645 -12.31 21.60 23.56
N ARG A 646 -11.89 22.26 22.46
CA ARG A 646 -10.50 22.58 22.20
C ARG A 646 -10.18 24.01 22.63
N ALA A 647 -9.23 24.16 23.54
CA ALA A 647 -8.72 25.45 23.98
C ALA A 647 -7.42 25.79 23.23
N TYR A 648 -7.43 26.88 22.47
CA TYR A 648 -6.26 27.42 21.78
C TYR A 648 -5.76 28.67 22.51
N GLN A 649 -4.50 28.65 22.93
CA GLN A 649 -3.84 29.78 23.58
C GLN A 649 -2.77 30.38 22.65
N PHE A 650 -2.88 31.68 22.42
CA PHE A 650 -1.98 32.46 21.57
C PHE A 650 -1.06 33.34 22.42
N GLU A 651 0.01 33.84 21.80
CA GLU A 651 0.95 34.75 22.44
C GLU A 651 0.37 36.16 22.51
N HIS A 652 -0.27 36.60 21.42
CA HIS A 652 -0.86 37.91 21.26
C HIS A 652 -2.33 37.86 20.81
N LEU A 653 -3.09 38.92 21.15
CA LEU A 653 -4.50 39.03 20.77
C LEU A 653 -4.73 39.04 19.26
N HIS A 654 -3.84 39.71 18.51
CA HIS A 654 -3.98 39.82 17.05
C HIS A 654 -3.83 38.46 16.34
N GLU A 655 -3.10 37.51 16.92
CA GLU A 655 -2.94 36.14 16.42
C GLU A 655 -4.25 35.36 16.58
N LEU A 656 -4.89 35.49 17.75
CA LEU A 656 -6.23 34.94 17.99
C LEU A 656 -7.23 35.49 16.96
N HIS A 657 -7.22 36.80 16.70
CA HIS A 657 -8.13 37.41 15.72
C HIS A 657 -7.86 36.93 14.29
N LYS A 658 -6.59 36.76 13.89
CA LYS A 658 -6.22 36.16 12.59
C LYS A 658 -6.73 34.72 12.48
N PHE A 659 -6.52 33.91 13.51
CA PHE A 659 -7.01 32.54 13.57
C PHE A 659 -8.54 32.45 13.49
N GLN A 660 -9.25 33.27 14.29
CA GLN A 660 -10.71 33.35 14.24
C GLN A 660 -11.21 33.82 12.88
N THR A 661 -10.53 34.77 12.25
CA THR A 661 -10.87 35.25 10.90
C THR A 661 -10.73 34.13 9.87
N ALA A 662 -9.67 33.33 9.94
CA ALA A 662 -9.47 32.18 9.05
C ALA A 662 -10.56 31.12 9.23
N LEU A 663 -10.98 30.84 10.48
CA LEU A 663 -12.03 29.87 10.76
C LEU A 663 -13.44 30.35 10.38
N THR A 664 -13.75 31.64 10.59
CA THR A 664 -15.14 32.14 10.48
C THR A 664 -15.39 32.99 9.24
N GLY A 665 -14.35 33.53 8.61
CA GLY A 665 -14.44 34.56 7.59
C GLY A 665 -14.83 35.96 8.12
N SER A 666 -14.89 36.13 9.45
CA SER A 666 -15.26 37.38 10.11
C SER A 666 -14.06 38.02 10.81
N THR A 667 -13.80 39.28 10.53
CA THR A 667 -12.68 40.05 11.10
C THR A 667 -13.13 40.79 12.35
N ALA A 668 -12.36 40.69 13.44
CA ALA A 668 -12.63 41.42 14.68
C ALA A 668 -12.31 42.92 14.53
N ARG A 669 -13.29 43.77 14.89
CA ARG A 669 -13.17 45.25 14.95
C ARG A 669 -12.99 45.76 16.37
N TYR A 670 -13.47 45.00 17.35
CA TYR A 670 -13.35 45.32 18.78
C TYR A 670 -13.32 44.01 19.56
N ASP A 671 -12.46 43.92 20.57
CA ASP A 671 -12.45 42.84 21.56
C ASP A 671 -12.01 43.44 22.90
N GLY A 672 -12.90 43.40 23.89
CA GLY A 672 -12.66 44.06 25.18
C GLY A 672 -13.70 43.70 26.22
N TYR A 673 -13.57 44.29 27.41
CA TYR A 673 -14.46 44.04 28.53
C TYR A 673 -15.42 45.22 28.75
N ALA A 674 -16.67 44.91 29.04
CA ALA A 674 -17.64 45.86 29.58
C ALA A 674 -17.89 45.57 31.06
N ALA A 675 -17.99 46.64 31.84
CA ALA A 675 -18.29 46.59 33.28
C ALA A 675 -19.70 46.06 33.54
N SER A 676 -20.67 46.41 32.69
CA SER A 676 -22.00 45.81 32.73
C SER A 676 -22.70 45.81 31.37
N PHE A 677 -23.56 44.81 31.19
CA PHE A 677 -24.46 44.67 30.05
C PHE A 677 -25.87 44.49 30.59
N SER A 678 -26.83 45.25 30.08
CA SER A 678 -28.21 45.13 30.56
C SER A 678 -29.25 45.26 29.47
N ILE A 679 -30.32 44.47 29.61
CA ILE A 679 -31.47 44.42 28.69
C ILE A 679 -32.68 44.95 29.44
N ALA A 680 -33.32 46.01 28.93
CA ALA A 680 -34.47 46.65 29.54
C ALA A 680 -35.78 46.05 29.02
N ARG A 681 -36.14 44.87 29.53
CA ARG A 681 -37.29 44.11 29.03
C ARG A 681 -38.63 44.79 29.32
N ARG A 682 -39.44 45.00 28.28
CA ARG A 682 -40.82 45.52 28.41
C ARG A 682 -41.82 44.40 28.74
N ARG A 683 -42.65 44.57 29.78
CA ARG A 683 -43.81 43.69 30.01
C ARG A 683 -44.96 44.12 29.10
N MET A 684 -45.60 43.16 28.43
CA MET A 684 -46.66 43.44 27.44
C MET A 684 -47.92 44.12 28.00
N LEU A 685 -48.14 44.13 29.33
CA LEU A 685 -49.39 44.62 29.93
C LEU A 685 -49.19 45.57 31.13
N VAL A 686 -47.95 45.92 31.50
CA VAL A 686 -47.67 46.87 32.59
C VAL A 686 -46.37 47.64 32.29
N PRO A 687 -46.32 48.97 32.44
CA PRO A 687 -45.09 49.77 32.29
C PRO A 687 -44.14 49.59 33.48
N VAL A 688 -43.69 48.35 33.71
CA VAL A 688 -42.64 48.02 34.69
C VAL A 688 -41.50 47.34 33.93
N TYR A 689 -40.37 48.06 33.81
CA TYR A 689 -39.15 47.54 33.21
C TYR A 689 -38.45 46.59 34.19
N ARG A 690 -38.26 45.32 33.79
CA ARG A 690 -37.36 44.43 34.51
C ARG A 690 -36.01 44.45 33.81
N GLN A 691 -35.03 45.09 34.42
CA GLN A 691 -33.67 45.15 33.88
C GLN A 691 -32.96 43.83 34.15
N TRP A 692 -32.59 43.13 33.09
CA TRP A 692 -31.69 41.98 33.18
C TRP A 692 -30.27 42.49 33.08
N LYS A 693 -29.42 42.17 34.06
CA LYS A 693 -28.07 42.73 34.13
C LYS A 693 -27.03 41.63 34.31
N ALA A 694 -25.95 41.73 33.56
CA ALA A 694 -24.73 40.96 33.70
C ALA A 694 -23.58 41.86 34.14
N SER A 695 -22.74 41.35 35.03
CA SER A 695 -21.45 41.94 35.41
C SER A 695 -20.31 41.23 34.69
N ILE A 696 -19.30 41.99 34.24
CA ILE A 696 -18.12 41.47 33.53
C ILE A 696 -18.51 40.71 32.26
N VAL A 697 -18.53 41.43 31.15
CA VAL A 697 -18.92 40.89 29.85
C VAL A 697 -17.78 41.09 28.88
N ARG A 698 -17.31 40.00 28.25
CA ARG A 698 -16.38 40.13 27.12
C ARG A 698 -17.20 40.37 25.86
N LEU A 699 -16.92 41.48 25.20
CA LEU A 699 -17.62 41.92 24.00
C LEU A 699 -16.68 41.82 22.81
N GLN A 700 -17.20 41.30 21.71
CA GLN A 700 -16.51 41.30 20.43
C GLN A 700 -17.43 41.85 19.35
N ILE A 701 -16.93 42.84 18.59
CA ILE A 701 -17.58 43.29 17.35
C ILE A 701 -16.82 42.67 16.20
N VAL A 702 -17.51 41.97 15.32
CA VAL A 702 -16.92 41.36 14.13
C VAL A 702 -17.63 41.84 12.87
N SER A 703 -16.92 41.86 11.75
CA SER A 703 -17.52 42.09 10.44
C SER A 703 -17.17 41.01 9.45
N SER A 704 -18.12 40.68 8.58
CA SER A 704 -17.86 39.81 7.43
C SER A 704 -16.77 40.41 6.52
N ALA A 705 -16.06 39.56 5.77
CA ALA A 705 -15.00 39.96 4.84
C ALA A 705 -15.42 41.07 3.83
N ASN A 706 -16.70 41.13 3.45
CA ASN A 706 -17.23 42.17 2.56
C ASN A 706 -17.66 43.46 3.29
N GLY A 707 -17.49 43.52 4.61
CA GLY A 707 -17.85 44.64 5.48
C GLY A 707 -19.35 44.88 5.67
N LYS A 708 -20.23 44.14 4.98
CA LYS A 708 -21.67 44.41 4.92
C LYS A 708 -22.41 44.03 6.20
N VAL A 709 -22.01 42.91 6.81
CA VAL A 709 -22.64 42.37 8.02
C VAL A 709 -21.72 42.62 9.20
N VAL A 710 -22.22 43.34 10.21
CA VAL A 710 -21.53 43.58 11.48
C VAL A 710 -22.30 42.86 12.59
N LYS A 711 -21.60 42.13 13.46
CA LYS A 711 -22.22 41.36 14.54
C LYS A 711 -21.59 41.74 15.87
N LEU A 712 -22.40 41.76 16.93
CA LEU A 712 -21.95 41.89 18.31
C LEU A 712 -22.11 40.53 19.01
N ALA A 713 -21.00 39.99 19.49
CA ALA A 713 -20.98 38.82 20.36
C ALA A 713 -20.71 39.27 21.80
N ALA A 714 -21.53 38.83 22.73
CA ALA A 714 -21.39 39.09 24.15
C ALA A 714 -21.28 37.77 24.90
N PHE A 715 -20.17 37.58 25.59
CA PHE A 715 -19.94 36.43 26.45
C PHE A 715 -20.15 36.90 27.89
N PHE A 716 -20.94 36.18 28.67
CA PHE A 716 -21.29 36.57 30.04
C PHE A 716 -20.62 35.69 31.09
N LYS A 717 -20.12 36.30 32.17
CA LYS A 717 -19.66 35.56 33.34
C LYS A 717 -20.85 35.08 34.19
N ASP A 718 -21.68 36.02 34.65
CA ASP A 718 -22.71 35.77 35.67
C ASP A 718 -24.11 36.20 35.18
N PHE A 719 -24.52 35.80 33.98
CA PHE A 719 -25.84 36.14 33.45
C PHE A 719 -26.83 34.98 33.57
N ARG A 720 -27.93 35.22 34.31
CA ARG A 720 -28.91 34.17 34.62
C ARG A 720 -29.66 33.64 33.40
N HIS A 721 -29.73 34.42 32.32
CA HIS A 721 -30.55 34.11 31.16
C HIS A 721 -29.77 33.44 30.02
N ALA A 722 -28.48 33.71 29.86
CA ALA A 722 -27.64 33.15 28.80
C ALA A 722 -26.16 33.20 29.18
N SER A 723 -25.36 32.26 28.69
CA SER A 723 -23.90 32.25 28.90
C SER A 723 -23.13 33.02 27.81
N ALA A 724 -23.72 33.12 26.60
CA ALA A 724 -23.24 33.98 25.52
C ALA A 724 -24.42 34.34 24.61
N MET A 725 -24.31 35.40 23.81
CA MET A 725 -25.26 35.74 22.74
C MET A 725 -24.54 36.41 21.57
N ILE A 726 -25.09 36.31 20.37
CA ILE A 726 -24.60 36.99 19.18
C ILE A 726 -25.78 37.51 18.34
N PHE A 727 -25.69 38.74 17.84
CA PHE A 727 -26.71 39.33 16.98
C PHE A 727 -26.12 40.34 15.99
N GLU A 728 -26.85 40.62 14.92
CA GLU A 728 -26.44 41.56 13.87
C GLU A 728 -26.71 43.01 14.29
N LEU A 729 -25.77 43.89 13.98
CA LEU A 729 -25.88 45.34 14.10
C LEU A 729 -25.99 45.96 12.70
N LYS A 730 -26.98 46.83 12.49
CA LYS A 730 -27.25 47.48 11.22
C LYS A 730 -26.83 48.95 11.23
N PRO A 731 -26.45 49.53 10.07
CA PRO A 731 -26.18 50.96 9.96
C PRO A 731 -27.40 51.85 10.29
N THR A 732 -28.61 51.28 10.26
CA THR A 732 -29.87 51.96 10.60
C THR A 732 -30.21 51.93 12.09
N ASP A 733 -29.43 51.24 12.92
CA ASP A 733 -29.71 51.11 14.34
C ASP A 733 -29.46 52.44 15.07
N VAL A 734 -30.29 52.72 16.08
CA VAL A 734 -30.17 53.94 16.88
C VAL A 734 -29.28 53.68 18.10
N LEU A 735 -28.13 54.36 18.12
CA LEU A 735 -27.12 54.23 19.16
C LEU A 735 -26.97 55.54 19.92
N GLU A 736 -26.97 55.47 21.25
CA GLU A 736 -26.90 56.65 22.10
C GLU A 736 -25.82 56.49 23.16
N SER A 737 -24.97 57.52 23.34
CA SER A 737 -24.02 57.53 24.45
C SER A 737 -24.71 58.01 25.72
N PHE A 738 -24.43 57.38 26.86
CA PHE A 738 -24.89 57.85 28.16
C PHE A 738 -23.77 57.85 29.20
N THR A 739 -23.90 58.72 30.19
CA THR A 739 -23.10 58.66 31.42
C THR A 739 -24.02 58.25 32.56
N SER A 740 -23.71 57.12 33.18
CA SER A 740 -24.44 56.60 34.33
C SER A 740 -24.31 57.54 35.53
N ARG A 741 -25.34 57.58 36.40
CA ARG A 741 -25.28 58.24 37.71
C ARG A 741 -24.12 57.73 38.59
N GLN A 742 -23.61 56.54 38.30
CA GLN A 742 -22.44 55.94 38.97
C GLN A 742 -21.09 56.33 38.33
N GLY A 743 -21.06 57.31 37.43
CA GLY A 743 -19.83 57.78 36.76
C GLY A 743 -19.32 56.87 35.63
N ARG A 744 -20.07 55.84 35.24
CA ARG A 744 -19.70 54.93 34.14
C ARG A 744 -20.12 55.47 32.78
N PHE A 745 -19.30 55.21 31.77
CA PHE A 745 -19.55 55.62 30.38
C PHE A 745 -20.21 54.48 29.62
N GLY A 746 -21.22 54.73 28.80
CA GLY A 746 -21.94 53.66 28.13
C GLY A 746 -22.52 54.02 26.78
N VAL A 747 -22.91 52.96 26.06
CA VAL A 747 -23.64 53.02 24.80
C VAL A 747 -24.94 52.25 24.96
N ARG A 748 -26.06 52.86 24.58
CA ARG A 748 -27.39 52.27 24.53
C ARG A 748 -27.75 51.97 23.08
N LEU A 749 -28.11 50.72 22.81
CA LEU A 749 -28.71 50.28 21.57
C LEU A 749 -30.23 50.31 21.77
N VAL A 750 -30.92 51.17 21.05
CA VAL A 750 -32.38 51.33 21.16
C VAL A 750 -33.08 50.29 20.29
N ASP A 751 -34.06 49.57 20.85
CA ASP A 751 -34.82 48.51 20.16
C ASP A 751 -33.92 47.46 19.46
N ALA A 752 -32.89 46.99 20.16
CA ALA A 752 -31.95 46.01 19.62
C ALA A 752 -32.65 44.67 19.37
N LYS A 753 -32.47 44.10 18.18
CA LYS A 753 -33.08 42.82 17.78
C LYS A 753 -32.11 41.67 18.01
N PHE A 754 -32.51 40.70 18.83
CA PHE A 754 -31.65 39.57 19.18
C PHE A 754 -32.45 38.29 19.42
N ALA A 755 -31.73 37.16 19.46
CA ALA A 755 -32.24 35.89 19.94
C ALA A 755 -31.54 35.58 21.27
N LEU A 756 -32.30 35.18 22.29
CA LEU A 756 -31.72 34.64 23.51
C LEU A 756 -31.57 33.13 23.38
N PRO A 757 -30.38 32.59 23.64
CA PRO A 757 -30.20 31.14 23.70
C PRO A 757 -31.08 30.57 24.81
N LYS A 758 -31.94 29.60 24.46
CA LYS A 758 -32.84 28.95 25.42
C LYS A 758 -32.03 27.98 26.30
N LYS A 759 -31.78 28.33 27.57
CA LYS A 759 -31.05 27.48 28.52
C LYS A 759 -31.53 26.03 28.60
N ALA A 760 -32.83 25.78 28.46
CA ALA A 760 -33.38 24.42 28.56
C ALA A 760 -33.17 23.57 27.28
N ALA A 761 -33.04 24.19 26.10
CA ALA A 761 -32.79 23.45 24.85
C ALA A 761 -31.29 23.23 24.59
N LEU A 762 -30.43 24.06 25.18
CA LEU A 762 -28.97 24.01 25.00
C LEU A 762 -28.25 23.19 26.09
N ALA A 763 -28.95 22.82 27.16
CA ALA A 763 -28.40 22.01 28.26
C ALA A 763 -28.36 20.51 27.93
N ASP A 764 -29.27 20.02 27.08
CA ASP A 764 -29.28 18.61 26.62
C ASP A 764 -28.19 18.31 25.56
N ASP A 765 -27.70 19.35 24.86
CA ASP A 765 -26.76 19.21 23.72
C ASP A 765 -25.31 19.68 24.05
N GLY A 766 -24.98 19.97 25.31
CA GLY A 766 -23.61 20.35 25.72
C GLY A 766 -23.03 21.67 25.16
N HIS A 767 -23.79 22.43 24.36
CA HIS A 767 -23.32 23.61 23.62
C HIS A 767 -23.44 24.96 24.36
N GLU A 768 -23.81 24.98 25.65
CA GLU A 768 -24.13 26.21 26.36
C GLU A 768 -22.94 27.22 26.39
N GLY A 769 -23.19 28.43 25.89
CA GLY A 769 -22.22 29.53 25.93
C GLY A 769 -21.22 29.58 24.76
N PHE A 770 -21.39 28.72 23.75
CA PHE A 770 -20.69 28.83 22.46
C PHE A 770 -21.58 29.49 21.41
N VAL A 771 -21.02 30.38 20.59
CA VAL A 771 -21.76 31.10 19.54
C VAL A 771 -21.21 30.74 18.15
N ASP A 772 -22.08 30.71 17.14
CA ASP A 772 -21.67 30.62 15.74
C ASP A 772 -21.53 32.02 15.13
N PHE A 773 -20.38 32.30 14.53
CA PHE A 773 -20.10 33.56 13.85
C PHE A 773 -20.57 33.59 12.39
N ARG A 774 -20.94 32.45 11.80
CA ARG A 774 -21.44 32.35 10.42
C ARG A 774 -22.95 32.43 10.37
N THR A 775 -23.63 31.49 11.00
CA THR A 775 -25.10 31.46 11.05
C THR A 775 -25.61 32.18 12.30
N LEU A 776 -26.73 32.89 12.16
CA LEU A 776 -27.41 33.57 13.27
C LEU A 776 -28.81 32.98 13.42
N GLU A 777 -29.25 32.82 14.67
CA GLU A 777 -30.64 32.52 14.95
C GLU A 777 -31.53 33.71 14.59
N TYR A 778 -32.75 33.41 14.11
CA TYR A 778 -33.71 34.46 13.78
C TYR A 778 -34.09 35.25 15.04
N PRO A 779 -34.00 36.60 15.03
CA PRO A 779 -34.27 37.42 16.21
C PRO A 779 -35.75 37.36 16.58
N GLY A 780 -36.06 36.74 17.71
CA GLY A 780 -37.41 36.66 18.27
C GLY A 780 -37.73 37.73 19.31
N GLU A 781 -36.72 38.48 19.78
CA GLU A 781 -36.86 39.51 20.82
C GLU A 781 -36.34 40.86 20.32
N HIS A 782 -36.89 41.95 20.88
CA HIS A 782 -36.45 43.31 20.65
C HIS A 782 -36.61 44.16 21.93
N ASP A 783 -35.51 44.68 22.46
CA ASP A 783 -35.48 45.45 23.71
C ASP A 783 -34.26 46.40 23.72
N ASP A 784 -34.28 47.44 24.55
CA ASP A 784 -33.12 48.33 24.71
C ASP A 784 -31.96 47.61 25.43
N ILE A 785 -30.75 47.71 24.87
CA ILE A 785 -29.52 47.17 25.48
C ILE A 785 -28.62 48.31 25.91
N ALA A 786 -28.27 48.37 27.19
CA ALA A 786 -27.30 49.33 27.72
C ALA A 786 -26.00 48.63 28.12
N ILE A 787 -24.89 49.08 27.53
CA ILE A 787 -23.53 48.59 27.76
C ILE A 787 -22.73 49.69 28.45
N SER A 788 -22.07 49.38 29.57
CA SER A 788 -21.29 50.35 30.34
C SER A 788 -19.85 49.90 30.54
N PHE A 789 -18.92 50.85 30.49
CA PHE A 789 -17.48 50.71 30.68
C PHE A 789 -17.03 51.54 31.88
N ASP A 790 -15.94 51.12 32.52
CA ASP A 790 -15.34 51.87 33.64
C ASP A 790 -14.47 53.04 33.11
N VAL A 791 -13.93 52.93 31.89
CA VAL A 791 -13.05 53.94 31.27
C VAL A 791 -13.71 54.54 30.03
N GLU A 792 -13.59 55.87 29.90
CA GLU A 792 -14.15 56.62 28.76
C GLU A 792 -13.54 56.20 27.41
N GLU A 793 -12.22 55.98 27.38
CA GLU A 793 -11.48 55.55 26.20
C GLU A 793 -11.93 54.17 25.67
N GLU A 794 -12.31 53.25 26.56
CA GLU A 794 -12.82 51.94 26.15
C GLU A 794 -14.21 52.06 25.51
N ARG A 795 -15.05 52.93 26.07
CA ARG A 795 -16.35 53.30 25.48
C ARG A 795 -16.17 53.92 24.10
N ASP A 796 -15.18 54.81 23.92
CA ASP A 796 -14.89 55.44 22.62
C ASP A 796 -14.36 54.44 21.59
N LYS A 797 -13.46 53.53 21.99
CA LYS A 797 -12.99 52.43 21.13
C LYS A 797 -14.15 51.53 20.71
N PHE A 798 -15.04 51.19 21.64
CA PHE A 798 -16.23 50.39 21.34
C PHE A 798 -17.17 51.12 20.38
N ALA A 799 -17.48 52.39 20.67
CA ALA A 799 -18.35 53.22 19.85
C ALA A 799 -17.81 53.41 18.43
N GLY A 800 -16.50 53.58 18.26
CA GLY A 800 -15.84 53.73 16.96
C GLY A 800 -15.88 52.46 16.09
N SER A 801 -16.13 51.29 16.69
CA SER A 801 -16.21 50.01 15.96
C SER A 801 -17.64 49.62 15.54
N LEU A 802 -18.66 50.41 15.94
CA LEU A 802 -20.07 50.17 15.60
C LEU A 802 -20.40 50.63 14.16
N PRO A 803 -21.41 50.04 13.51
CA PRO A 803 -21.76 50.38 12.12
C PRO A 803 -22.56 51.70 11.97
N ALA A 804 -23.13 52.22 13.06
CA ALA A 804 -23.91 53.46 13.07
C ALA A 804 -23.24 54.51 13.98
N LEU A 805 -23.53 55.79 13.75
CA LEU A 805 -23.02 56.87 14.58
C LEU A 805 -23.70 56.87 15.95
N VAL A 806 -22.90 57.01 17.01
CA VAL A 806 -23.41 57.10 18.38
C VAL A 806 -23.80 58.55 18.67
N ASN A 807 -25.10 58.79 18.82
CA ASN A 807 -25.64 60.11 19.15
C ASN A 807 -25.27 60.48 20.59
N ARG A 808 -24.69 61.67 20.77
CA ARG A 808 -24.41 62.21 22.10
C ARG A 808 -25.70 62.74 22.72
N LEU A 809 -26.26 62.00 23.69
CA LEU A 809 -27.29 62.56 24.55
C LEU A 809 -26.65 63.64 25.43
N HIS A 810 -27.03 64.89 25.21
CA HIS A 810 -26.77 65.95 26.19
C HIS A 810 -27.53 65.61 27.48
N LYS A 811 -26.81 65.68 28.61
CA LYS A 811 -27.23 65.40 29.99
C LYS A 811 -28.75 65.56 30.23
N PHE A 812 -29.38 64.51 30.80
CA PHE A 812 -30.59 64.63 31.60
C PHE A 812 -30.23 64.60 33.09
#